data_AF-A0A7M5XF94-F1
#
_entry.id   AF-A0A7M5XF94-F1
#
_cell.length_a   1.000
_cell.length_b   1.000
_cell.length_c   1.000
_cell.angle_alpha   90.00
_cell.angle_beta   90.00
_cell.angle_gamma   90.00
#
_symmetry.space_group_name_H-M   'P 1'
#
loop_
_entity.id
_entity.type
_entity.pdbx_description
1 polymer ?
#
loop_
_entity_poly.entity_id
_entity_poly.type
_entity_poly.pdbx_seq_one_letter_code
_entity_poly.pdbx_strand_id
1 'polypeptide(L)'
;MRLILWFAFIYFISAQTLVEDTCQPHFLDASSTIWQRSTGFSIEPEASGVRCDRQIKTGWYRFKSPAGSIMPEQCPNINSCGTTLPIWLNGSHPTEVNVSTSVPVCVVYPGNCCAHKYNIDIKRCQDEVQGEDYFVYNLPATPGCPMSYCIGNETRCPDGERSPNGFSPGCTNEFPKLKGKPEVTVGSHGNRIRFTCDFEPEQIKNNAKYKVSWYTRTSDGNAELVKTETLHGNQTKSFLQNTDGQKFCLQKNFFCEVSSVFPDSEDISDTKRSDDFFAGIKISPTTIDLAENDAPKELKFETTVPITCEPLFPDCAVDLEVAQTQNNGVLSFCKISFKKGPAGQVKTMEVVAKRDFIDDGDKSMKIKFHIPLTLFVPDWKCHAEFPDVTVHTKDVTTANCYSNGDPHITTFDNRRFDHYRVGDYVYTKSGARLFEVHVRTFVCASVSCNCGVAAREGDDVMVVDMCRDNVPRARFASTVEPQPGTRINRSPDGKVFEFSFPSGASVRFEARRWFGNTYYANIVVKLPSDDYKNTSGLCGIWDSSSSNDLTSKEGQKFQGGGQAPLGFTESWKLTPGSSLFYHRGGPQKCLAERFKTYCFCSENAQNNQVINCTTNAIVDRPKYIVGNNQYQELNFPGAEHCGKRRRRRRDVETQKTLILPDDGEDAVYFYDPIQPNKTLPSFPTPNGITEVQAIFNCDKALRESESGKVCLELVPDLDIDGIIESCVEDTKILDDIEVATSSAVGVMKDACEEVTLRNITLWKTDDTTGQLQPPKAVAEILCPNECSGNGYCANATCVCDEGYLSADCSIHEDDPPVLVKVAFNGLCDIRQKDCVRTRVIGRNFINSESLACQTKALKFTTDHSIDEEFNGEATIQSSELLSFAELSCDLPDVPVDIVFSSTQKGIPVGGFDIRLSNNGENFSNESSQFVVYDSKCLQCNATTKDCQWKEDSCRVNNYCFGKGDAHPLDWCKVCSGENAFEPRYDNLAPVFRPTEPIKVFKDQEMSFVIPVFDPEQKRMKYELIEPPSPPLGMEISNGGVLTWTPKEENKTFTVWIKVTDICGNSSYSTYDFEVVNCPCQAFNGAECQRGDNGTISCVCLLDVPEKIVPLAKSVNKKHLQ
;
A
#
# COMPACT_ATOMS: atom_id res chain seq x y z
N MET A 1 92.46 -8.43 -12.70
CA MET A 1 93.34 -8.32 -13.90
C MET A 1 93.94 -6.92 -13.85
N ARG A 2 95.24 -6.75 -13.56
CA ARG A 2 96.36 -6.89 -14.53
C ARG A 2 96.13 -5.96 -15.73
N LEU A 3 96.99 -5.05 -16.17
CA LEU A 3 98.43 -4.81 -16.05
C LEU A 3 98.66 -3.46 -16.83
N ILE A 4 99.38 -2.45 -16.31
CA ILE A 4 100.82 -2.14 -16.58
C ILE A 4 101.12 -1.14 -17.74
N LEU A 5 101.74 -0.01 -17.33
CA LEU A 5 102.93 0.72 -17.85
C LEU A 5 102.98 1.40 -19.24
N TRP A 6 103.81 2.47 -19.25
CA TRP A 6 104.44 3.29 -20.32
C TRP A 6 103.79 4.69 -20.43
N PHE A 7 104.46 5.85 -20.22
CA PHE A 7 105.85 6.25 -20.44
C PHE A 7 106.29 7.37 -19.46
N ALA A 8 107.55 7.32 -19.04
CA ALA A 8 108.33 8.49 -18.63
C ALA A 8 109.19 8.99 -19.82
N PHE A 9 109.69 10.22 -19.69
CA PHE A 9 110.67 10.95 -20.54
C PHE A 9 110.13 11.78 -21.70
N ILE A 10 109.96 13.09 -21.45
CA ILE A 10 110.70 14.23 -22.07
C ILE A 10 110.29 15.47 -21.23
N TYR A 11 111.17 15.99 -20.37
CA TYR A 11 112.18 17.03 -20.64
C TYR A 11 111.61 18.48 -20.62
N PHE A 12 111.99 19.19 -19.56
CA PHE A 12 112.50 20.57 -19.57
C PHE A 12 111.61 21.76 -20.00
N ILE A 13 111.62 22.77 -19.10
CA ILE A 13 111.30 24.20 -19.27
C ILE A 13 109.81 24.59 -19.15
N SER A 14 109.42 25.01 -17.94
CA SER A 14 108.95 26.38 -17.69
C SER A 14 108.65 26.55 -16.19
N ALA A 15 109.65 27.00 -15.42
CA ALA A 15 109.37 27.65 -14.15
C ALA A 15 108.80 29.04 -14.46
N GLN A 16 107.51 29.11 -14.75
CA GLN A 16 106.75 30.34 -14.59
C GLN A 16 106.30 30.39 -13.14
N THR A 17 106.73 31.44 -12.45
CA THR A 17 106.15 31.94 -11.22
C THR A 17 104.63 31.99 -11.39
N LEU A 18 103.92 31.03 -10.80
CA LEU A 18 102.48 31.15 -10.56
C LEU A 18 102.31 32.32 -9.59
N VAL A 19 101.92 33.47 -10.13
CA VAL A 19 101.29 34.53 -9.35
C VAL A 19 100.04 33.90 -8.77
N GLU A 20 100.00 33.77 -7.43
CA GLU A 20 98.82 33.31 -6.71
C GLU A 20 97.65 34.22 -7.11
N ASP A 21 96.64 33.67 -7.78
CA ASP A 21 95.51 34.47 -8.23
C ASP A 21 94.72 34.94 -7.00
N THR A 22 94.92 36.20 -6.64
CA THR A 22 94.23 36.92 -5.56
C THR A 22 92.69 36.82 -5.62
N CYS A 23 92.10 36.45 -6.76
CA CYS A 23 90.66 36.19 -6.89
C CYS A 23 90.22 34.78 -6.46
N GLN A 24 91.13 33.92 -5.99
CA GLN A 24 90.84 32.67 -5.26
C GLN A 24 91.22 32.77 -3.76
N PRO A 25 90.49 33.56 -2.95
CA PRO A 25 90.86 33.83 -1.57
C PRO A 25 90.41 32.75 -0.58
N HIS A 26 90.87 32.86 0.67
CA HIS A 26 90.33 32.12 1.80
C HIS A 26 88.96 32.66 2.25
N PHE A 27 88.14 31.85 2.90
CA PHE A 27 86.91 32.32 3.56
C PHE A 27 87.20 32.58 5.04
N LEU A 28 86.94 33.80 5.52
CA LEU A 28 87.28 34.22 6.90
C LEU A 28 86.44 33.49 7.96
N ASP A 29 85.27 32.95 7.61
CA ASP A 29 84.39 32.22 8.53
C ASP A 29 83.39 31.33 7.74
N ALA A 30 83.63 30.01 7.65
CA ALA A 30 82.69 29.06 7.01
C ALA A 30 81.58 28.58 7.98
N SER A 31 81.46 29.22 9.16
CA SER A 31 80.50 28.89 10.21
C SER A 31 79.09 29.37 9.90
N SER A 32 78.09 28.66 10.44
CA SER A 32 76.66 29.06 10.43
C SER A 32 76.38 30.38 11.15
N THR A 33 77.36 30.97 11.84
CA THR A 33 77.24 32.21 12.62
C THR A 33 77.84 33.45 11.94
N ILE A 34 78.32 33.34 10.69
CA ILE A 34 78.95 34.46 9.95
C ILE A 34 78.05 35.72 9.85
N TRP A 35 76.72 35.55 9.79
CA TRP A 35 75.74 36.63 9.71
C TRP A 35 75.78 37.58 10.91
N GLN A 36 76.30 37.15 12.06
CA GLN A 36 76.50 37.99 13.24
C GLN A 36 77.54 39.10 13.02
N ARG A 37 78.32 39.04 11.93
CA ARG A 37 79.27 40.10 11.55
C ARG A 37 78.58 41.28 10.84
N SER A 38 77.27 41.20 10.60
CA SER A 38 76.50 42.31 10.03
C SER A 38 76.43 43.50 10.95
N THR A 39 76.42 44.72 10.39
CA THR A 39 76.13 45.94 11.16
C THR A 39 74.73 45.91 11.77
N GLY A 40 73.83 45.07 11.25
CA GLY A 40 72.50 44.83 11.79
C GLY A 40 72.45 43.91 13.02
N PHE A 41 73.57 43.29 13.41
CA PHE A 41 73.65 42.46 14.62
C PHE A 41 74.43 43.19 15.72
N SER A 42 73.79 43.37 16.88
CA SER A 42 74.40 44.01 18.05
C SER A 42 74.47 43.05 19.24
N ILE A 43 75.59 43.09 19.97
CA ILE A 43 75.77 42.33 21.22
C ILE A 43 75.27 43.14 22.41
N GLU A 44 74.81 42.43 23.45
CA GLU A 44 74.51 43.05 24.74
C GLU A 44 75.80 43.41 25.51
N PRO A 45 75.78 44.44 26.37
CA PRO A 45 76.98 44.96 27.05
C PRO A 45 77.75 43.94 27.92
N GLU A 46 77.13 42.82 28.30
CA GLU A 46 77.71 41.79 29.18
C GLU A 46 77.91 40.43 28.48
N ALA A 47 77.81 40.38 27.15
CA ALA A 47 77.87 39.12 26.40
C ALA A 47 79.25 38.43 26.50
N SER A 48 79.29 37.20 27.03
CA SER A 48 80.47 36.34 26.96
C SER A 48 80.64 35.77 25.54
N GLY A 49 81.85 35.85 24.96
CA GLY A 49 82.13 35.32 23.60
C GLY A 49 82.09 36.34 22.46
N VAL A 50 82.48 37.59 22.72
CA VAL A 50 82.60 38.66 21.71
C VAL A 50 83.60 38.28 20.60
N ARG A 51 83.24 38.54 19.34
CA ARG A 51 84.10 38.20 18.19
C ARG A 51 85.40 39.01 18.21
N CYS A 52 86.50 38.33 17.89
CA CYS A 52 87.81 38.95 17.80
C CYS A 52 88.61 38.39 16.63
N ASP A 53 89.02 39.27 15.73
CA ASP A 53 89.82 38.93 14.55
C ASP A 53 91.34 39.05 14.79
N ARG A 54 91.79 39.05 16.06
CA ARG A 54 93.23 39.10 16.40
C ARG A 54 93.98 37.85 15.92
N GLN A 55 93.27 36.74 15.70
CA GLN A 55 93.86 35.47 15.28
C GLN A 55 93.76 35.21 13.77
N ILE A 56 93.19 36.14 12.98
CA ILE A 56 93.18 35.98 11.52
C ILE A 56 94.62 36.12 11.00
N LYS A 57 94.99 35.34 9.99
CA LYS A 57 96.29 35.49 9.33
C LYS A 57 96.17 36.61 8.29
N THR A 58 97.21 37.42 8.13
CA THR A 58 97.19 38.41 7.05
C THR A 58 97.08 37.71 5.69
N GLY A 59 96.07 38.07 4.89
CA GLY A 59 95.86 37.47 3.57
C GLY A 59 94.54 37.90 2.93
N TRP A 60 94.29 37.41 1.72
CA TRP A 60 93.08 37.70 0.94
C TRP A 60 91.89 36.84 1.39
N TYR A 61 90.78 37.51 1.69
CA TYR A 61 89.54 36.90 2.17
C TYR A 61 88.33 37.26 1.30
N ARG A 62 87.48 36.28 0.98
CA ARG A 62 86.12 36.51 0.45
C ARG A 62 85.10 36.25 1.54
N PHE A 63 84.07 37.09 1.56
CA PHE A 63 82.94 36.91 2.46
C PHE A 63 81.74 36.31 1.73
N LYS A 64 81.03 35.42 2.41
CA LYS A 64 79.75 34.87 1.95
C LYS A 64 78.82 34.77 3.15
N SER A 65 77.98 35.77 3.32
CA SER A 65 77.06 35.90 4.45
C SER A 65 75.64 36.13 3.94
N PRO A 66 74.63 35.47 4.54
CA PRO A 66 73.24 35.70 4.19
C PRO A 66 72.74 37.10 4.58
N ALA A 67 73.51 37.83 5.42
CA ALA A 67 73.21 39.19 5.87
C ALA A 67 73.97 40.30 5.09
N GLY A 68 74.41 39.99 3.86
CA GLY A 68 75.26 40.84 3.02
C GLY A 68 76.74 40.41 3.06
N SER A 69 77.41 40.43 1.90
CA SER A 69 78.74 39.80 1.70
C SER A 69 79.89 40.79 1.41
N ILE A 70 79.73 42.06 1.76
CA ILE A 70 80.78 43.10 1.62
C ILE A 70 80.99 43.83 2.96
N MET A 71 82.16 44.43 3.17
CA MET A 71 82.35 45.32 4.33
C MET A 71 81.44 46.55 4.22
N PRO A 72 80.90 47.09 5.31
CA PRO A 72 80.11 48.31 5.28
C PRO A 72 80.99 49.53 5.00
N GLU A 73 80.56 50.38 4.06
CA GLU A 73 81.17 51.69 3.74
C GLU A 73 80.66 52.83 4.65
N GLN A 74 79.75 52.51 5.57
CA GLN A 74 79.16 53.45 6.53
C GLN A 74 79.52 53.03 7.95
N CYS A 75 79.66 54.02 8.81
CA CYS A 75 80.02 53.81 10.20
C CYS A 75 78.96 52.97 10.95
N PRO A 76 79.33 51.79 11.49
CA PRO A 76 78.43 51.01 12.33
C PRO A 76 78.37 51.57 13.75
N ASN A 77 77.31 51.22 14.47
CA ASN A 77 77.22 51.51 15.90
C ASN A 77 78.27 50.73 16.69
N ILE A 78 78.62 51.25 17.87
CA ILE A 78 79.38 50.47 18.86
C ILE A 78 78.58 49.21 19.25
N ASN A 79 79.26 48.13 19.58
CA ASN A 79 78.67 46.81 19.88
C ASN A 79 78.03 46.08 18.68
N SER A 80 78.14 46.59 17.45
CA SER A 80 77.65 45.89 16.26
C SER A 80 78.68 44.91 15.66
N CYS A 81 78.27 44.12 14.66
CA CYS A 81 79.12 43.13 13.97
C CYS A 81 79.62 42.00 14.89
N GLY A 82 78.90 41.72 15.97
CA GLY A 82 79.24 40.67 16.92
C GLY A 82 80.45 41.01 17.79
N THR A 83 80.89 42.28 17.81
CA THR A 83 82.08 42.74 18.53
C THR A 83 81.82 44.06 19.29
N THR A 84 82.64 44.41 20.29
CA THR A 84 82.49 45.70 21.00
C THR A 84 83.12 46.85 20.20
N LEU A 85 84.19 46.58 19.44
CA LEU A 85 84.93 47.57 18.64
C LEU A 85 84.92 47.20 17.15
N PRO A 86 83.81 47.45 16.43
CA PRO A 86 83.68 47.08 15.02
C PRO A 86 84.67 47.82 14.11
N ILE A 87 85.09 47.13 13.04
CA ILE A 87 85.96 47.67 12.00
C ILE A 87 85.19 47.74 10.67
N TRP A 88 85.15 48.93 10.08
CA TRP A 88 84.39 49.23 8.86
C TRP A 88 85.27 49.96 7.83
N LEU A 89 84.79 50.03 6.58
CA LEU A 89 85.52 50.61 5.47
C LEU A 89 85.24 52.11 5.34
N ASN A 90 86.24 52.97 5.54
CA ASN A 90 86.10 54.43 5.43
C ASN A 90 86.46 54.92 4.03
N GLY A 91 85.70 54.48 3.05
CA GLY A 91 85.88 54.75 1.62
C GLY A 91 84.98 53.82 0.81
N SER A 92 85.01 53.95 -0.52
CA SER A 92 84.22 53.10 -1.41
C SER A 92 84.99 51.87 -1.87
N HIS A 93 84.26 50.79 -2.16
CA HIS A 93 84.81 49.59 -2.79
C HIS A 93 85.30 49.90 -4.23
N PRO A 94 86.29 49.15 -4.74
CA PRO A 94 86.81 49.34 -6.10
C PRO A 94 85.73 49.12 -7.16
N THR A 95 85.67 49.99 -8.17
CA THR A 95 84.78 49.81 -9.31
C THR A 95 85.44 49.06 -10.47
N GLU A 96 86.77 49.07 -10.59
CA GLU A 96 87.50 48.38 -11.65
C GLU A 96 87.76 46.91 -11.29
N VAL A 97 87.44 45.99 -12.21
CA VAL A 97 87.65 44.55 -12.02
C VAL A 97 89.15 44.24 -12.11
N ASN A 98 89.60 43.34 -11.24
CA ASN A 98 90.96 42.86 -11.13
C ASN A 98 92.04 43.89 -10.71
N VAL A 99 91.63 45.07 -10.25
CA VAL A 99 92.53 46.09 -9.70
C VAL A 99 92.44 46.10 -8.16
N SER A 100 93.60 46.05 -7.50
CA SER A 100 93.70 46.17 -6.04
C SER A 100 93.80 47.64 -5.63
N THR A 101 92.89 48.10 -4.78
CA THR A 101 92.86 49.47 -4.25
C THR A 101 93.08 49.45 -2.74
N SER A 102 94.04 50.23 -2.25
CA SER A 102 94.28 50.43 -0.82
C SER A 102 93.27 51.43 -0.25
N VAL A 103 92.38 50.98 0.63
CA VAL A 103 91.31 51.78 1.24
C VAL A 103 91.48 51.79 2.78
N PRO A 104 91.32 52.94 3.46
CA PRO A 104 91.40 52.99 4.91
C PRO A 104 90.21 52.31 5.58
N VAL A 105 90.46 51.50 6.60
CA VAL A 105 89.47 51.00 7.55
C VAL A 105 89.57 51.76 8.87
N CYS A 106 88.45 51.85 9.56
CA CYS A 106 88.29 52.56 10.82
C CYS A 106 87.78 51.63 11.92
N VAL A 107 88.37 51.74 13.11
CA VAL A 107 87.89 51.07 14.32
C VAL A 107 86.98 52.02 15.10
N VAL A 108 85.75 51.58 15.39
CA VAL A 108 84.76 52.34 16.15
C VAL A 108 85.05 52.28 17.66
N TYR A 109 85.03 53.43 18.32
CA TYR A 109 85.14 53.59 19.78
C TYR A 109 83.99 54.46 20.33
N PRO A 110 83.73 54.44 21.64
CA PRO A 110 82.70 55.29 22.25
C PRO A 110 82.93 56.77 21.90
N GLY A 111 81.95 57.39 21.23
CA GLY A 111 81.99 58.80 20.83
C GLY A 111 82.93 59.13 19.66
N ASN A 112 83.65 58.16 19.08
CA ASN A 112 84.51 58.37 17.92
C ASN A 112 84.43 57.19 16.93
N CYS A 113 83.82 57.45 15.77
CA CYS A 113 83.60 56.48 14.70
C CYS A 113 84.88 56.00 13.99
N CYS A 114 86.00 56.73 14.11
CA CYS A 114 87.28 56.35 13.52
C CYS A 114 88.43 56.73 14.45
N ALA A 115 88.47 56.10 15.63
CA ALA A 115 89.52 56.38 16.61
C ALA A 115 90.89 55.84 16.16
N HIS A 116 90.91 54.71 15.47
CA HIS A 116 92.10 54.15 14.84
C HIS A 116 91.84 53.84 13.37
N LYS A 117 92.81 54.17 12.51
CA LYS A 117 92.75 53.93 11.07
C LYS A 117 94.01 53.25 10.55
N TYR A 118 93.84 52.33 9.61
CA TYR A 118 94.91 51.70 8.83
C TYR A 118 94.35 51.29 7.46
N ASN A 119 95.20 51.03 6.49
CA ASN A 119 94.76 50.66 5.15
C ASN A 119 94.68 49.15 4.97
N ILE A 120 93.72 48.70 4.18
CA ILE A 120 93.63 47.33 3.64
C ILE A 120 93.54 47.41 2.12
N ASP A 121 93.97 46.36 1.43
CA ASP A 121 93.79 46.25 -0.02
C ASP A 121 92.48 45.53 -0.34
N ILE A 122 91.71 46.04 -1.28
CA ILE A 122 90.45 45.45 -1.75
C ILE A 122 90.53 45.27 -3.25
N LYS A 123 90.06 44.13 -3.75
CA LYS A 123 90.01 43.83 -5.19
C LYS A 123 88.61 43.34 -5.57
N ARG A 124 88.07 43.87 -6.67
CA ARG A 124 86.82 43.40 -7.30
C ARG A 124 87.15 42.26 -8.27
N CYS A 125 86.51 41.11 -8.10
CA CYS A 125 86.68 39.91 -8.91
C CYS A 125 85.33 39.53 -9.54
N GLN A 126 85.35 38.84 -10.67
CA GLN A 126 84.16 38.38 -11.38
C GLN A 126 84.19 36.85 -11.46
N ASP A 127 83.07 36.19 -11.14
CA ASP A 127 82.95 34.74 -11.25
C ASP A 127 82.56 34.35 -12.70
N GLU A 128 83.50 33.75 -13.45
CA GLU A 128 83.30 33.39 -14.87
C GLU A 128 82.19 32.34 -15.10
N VAL A 129 81.77 31.62 -14.05
CA VAL A 129 80.77 30.54 -14.15
C VAL A 129 79.37 31.02 -13.78
N GLN A 130 79.25 31.93 -12.79
CA GLN A 130 77.95 32.40 -12.28
C GLN A 130 77.59 33.84 -12.69
N GLY A 131 78.53 34.60 -13.25
CA GLY A 131 78.30 35.97 -13.74
C GLY A 131 78.11 37.02 -12.64
N GLU A 132 78.35 36.68 -11.37
CA GLU A 132 78.26 37.61 -10.23
C GLU A 132 79.63 38.18 -9.86
N ASP A 133 79.66 39.49 -9.58
CA ASP A 133 80.84 40.17 -9.05
C ASP A 133 80.95 39.99 -7.54
N TYR A 134 82.19 39.83 -7.04
CA TYR A 134 82.48 39.75 -5.61
C TYR A 134 83.74 40.51 -5.23
N PHE A 135 83.89 40.80 -3.95
CA PHE A 135 85.06 41.50 -3.41
C PHE A 135 85.91 40.57 -2.56
N VAL A 136 87.23 40.79 -2.66
CA VAL A 136 88.23 40.12 -1.84
C VAL A 136 89.02 41.17 -1.08
N TYR A 137 89.31 40.90 0.20
CA TYR A 137 89.89 41.86 1.15
C TYR A 137 91.20 41.30 1.70
N ASN A 138 92.30 42.03 1.58
CA ASN A 138 93.57 41.68 2.20
C ASN A 138 93.60 42.20 3.65
N LEU A 139 93.21 41.35 4.60
CA LEU A 139 92.94 41.76 5.97
C LEU A 139 94.10 41.37 6.89
N PRO A 140 94.72 42.32 7.62
CA PRO A 140 95.67 42.00 8.66
C PRO A 140 94.98 41.53 9.96
N ALA A 141 95.73 40.80 10.80
CA ALA A 141 95.32 40.50 12.17
C ALA A 141 95.00 41.80 12.93
N THR A 142 93.88 41.85 13.65
CA THR A 142 93.51 43.08 14.38
C THR A 142 94.45 43.34 15.57
N PRO A 143 94.73 44.61 15.94
CA PRO A 143 95.70 44.93 16.99
C PRO A 143 95.35 44.41 18.40
N GLY A 144 94.06 44.14 18.66
CA GLY A 144 93.57 43.68 19.96
C GLY A 144 92.16 43.12 19.90
N CYS A 145 91.73 42.49 20.99
CA CYS A 145 90.34 42.10 21.21
C CYS A 145 89.68 43.12 22.14
N PRO A 146 88.36 43.34 22.04
CA PRO A 146 87.40 42.75 21.09
C PRO A 146 87.20 43.62 19.83
N MET A 147 88.05 43.44 18.80
CA MET A 147 87.91 44.11 17.49
C MET A 147 87.67 43.09 16.37
N SER A 148 86.73 43.39 15.46
CA SER A 148 86.36 42.49 14.36
C SER A 148 85.89 43.26 13.12
N TYR A 149 86.21 42.74 11.93
CA TYR A 149 85.75 43.28 10.65
C TYR A 149 84.27 42.98 10.41
N CYS A 150 83.51 44.03 10.13
CA CYS A 150 82.09 43.94 9.79
C CYS A 150 81.88 43.37 8.39
N ILE A 151 80.84 42.55 8.22
CA ILE A 151 80.45 41.92 6.96
C ILE A 151 78.94 42.03 6.82
N GLY A 152 78.48 42.78 5.82
CA GLY A 152 77.07 42.99 5.55
C GLY A 152 76.43 44.03 6.47
N ASN A 153 75.22 44.44 6.09
CA ASN A 153 74.45 45.45 6.80
C ASN A 153 73.00 45.04 7.07
N GLU A 154 72.61 43.82 6.67
CA GLU A 154 71.23 43.36 6.75
C GLU A 154 70.88 42.85 8.16
N THR A 155 69.63 43.04 8.60
CA THR A 155 69.11 42.55 9.88
C THR A 155 68.32 41.26 9.69
N ARG A 156 68.35 40.35 10.67
CA ARG A 156 67.54 39.13 10.64
C ARG A 156 66.05 39.51 10.61
N CYS A 157 65.24 38.80 9.83
CA CYS A 157 63.80 39.08 9.80
C CYS A 157 63.20 38.97 11.22
N PRO A 158 62.27 39.86 11.61
CA PRO A 158 61.56 39.77 12.87
C PRO A 158 60.77 38.46 12.98
N ASP A 159 60.47 38.05 14.22
CA ASP A 159 59.61 36.88 14.47
C ASP A 159 58.25 37.09 13.77
N GLY A 160 57.91 36.19 12.84
CA GLY A 160 56.66 36.24 12.05
C GLY A 160 56.78 36.76 10.62
N GLU A 161 57.95 37.23 10.18
CA GLU A 161 58.21 37.65 8.79
C GLU A 161 59.37 36.88 8.17
N ARG A 162 59.39 36.69 6.84
CA ARG A 162 60.44 35.94 6.13
C ARG A 162 60.81 36.50 4.76
N SER A 163 62.07 36.32 4.36
CA SER A 163 62.64 36.63 3.04
C SER A 163 63.44 35.43 2.50
N PRO A 164 63.79 35.36 1.20
CA PRO A 164 64.54 34.24 0.62
C PRO A 164 65.91 33.96 1.26
N ASN A 165 66.59 34.98 1.81
CA ASN A 165 67.86 34.84 2.54
C ASN A 165 67.69 34.88 4.07
N GLY A 166 66.50 35.20 4.59
CA GLY A 166 66.19 35.30 6.02
C GLY A 166 66.54 36.66 6.67
N PHE A 167 66.94 37.65 5.86
CA PHE A 167 67.36 38.99 6.28
C PHE A 167 66.64 40.09 5.48
N SER A 168 66.65 41.32 6.00
CA SER A 168 66.05 42.50 5.33
C SER A 168 67.03 43.11 4.31
N PRO A 169 66.55 43.69 3.18
CA PRO A 169 65.16 43.95 2.79
C PRO A 169 64.47 42.73 2.14
N GLY A 170 63.18 42.52 2.43
CA GLY A 170 62.37 41.46 1.81
C GLY A 170 61.58 40.55 2.76
N CYS A 171 61.53 40.87 4.05
CA CYS A 171 60.73 40.15 5.04
C CYS A 171 59.24 40.39 4.79
N THR A 172 58.45 39.33 4.62
CA THR A 172 56.98 39.37 4.40
C THR A 172 56.28 38.26 5.19
N ASN A 173 55.00 38.45 5.50
CA ASN A 173 54.15 37.52 6.26
C ASN A 173 53.08 36.82 5.39
N GLU A 174 53.28 36.73 4.07
CA GLU A 174 52.24 36.26 3.14
C GLU A 174 52.23 34.73 2.92
N PHE A 175 51.29 34.04 3.56
CA PHE A 175 50.91 32.66 3.24
C PHE A 175 50.05 32.57 1.96
N PRO A 176 50.01 31.43 1.23
CA PRO A 176 49.09 31.24 0.11
C PRO A 176 47.62 31.38 0.55
N LYS A 177 46.96 32.47 0.14
CA LYS A 177 45.57 32.77 0.52
C LYS A 177 44.58 31.86 -0.22
N LEU A 178 43.47 31.53 0.44
CA LEU A 178 42.34 30.80 -0.14
C LEU A 178 41.26 31.79 -0.57
N LYS A 179 40.72 31.64 -1.79
CA LYS A 179 39.67 32.53 -2.34
C LYS A 179 38.37 32.50 -1.55
N GLY A 180 38.10 31.41 -0.83
CA GLY A 180 36.86 31.18 -0.12
C GLY A 180 36.95 30.04 0.88
N LYS A 181 35.79 29.65 1.43
CA LYS A 181 35.69 28.44 2.24
C LYS A 181 35.86 27.20 1.36
N PRO A 182 36.43 26.10 1.87
CA PRO A 182 36.39 24.82 1.18
C PRO A 182 34.95 24.30 1.09
N GLU A 183 34.65 23.51 0.05
CA GLU A 183 33.34 22.88 -0.18
C GLU A 183 33.43 21.36 -0.06
N VAL A 184 32.47 20.75 0.64
CA VAL A 184 32.37 19.30 0.77
C VAL A 184 31.31 18.77 -0.20
N THR A 185 31.73 17.91 -1.11
CA THR A 185 30.85 17.18 -2.03
C THR A 185 30.96 15.68 -1.82
N VAL A 186 29.93 14.92 -2.21
CA VAL A 186 29.92 13.47 -2.06
C VAL A 186 29.67 12.77 -3.40
N GLY A 187 30.38 11.67 -3.62
CA GLY A 187 30.21 10.81 -4.78
C GLY A 187 30.51 9.36 -4.43
N SER A 188 30.66 8.54 -5.47
CA SER A 188 31.09 7.16 -5.34
C SER A 188 32.43 6.96 -6.04
N HIS A 189 33.28 6.12 -5.46
CA HIS A 189 34.53 5.68 -6.09
C HIS A 189 34.73 4.18 -5.88
N GLY A 190 34.57 3.42 -6.96
CA GLY A 190 34.37 1.98 -6.86
C GLY A 190 33.05 1.68 -6.13
N ASN A 191 33.10 0.82 -5.12
CA ASN A 191 31.92 0.38 -4.37
C ASN A 191 31.84 1.01 -2.96
N ARG A 192 32.29 2.26 -2.86
CA ARG A 192 32.39 3.01 -1.60
C ARG A 192 31.99 4.46 -1.81
N ILE A 193 31.48 5.07 -0.75
CA ILE A 193 31.19 6.50 -0.65
C ILE A 193 32.50 7.26 -0.49
N ARG A 194 32.68 8.33 -1.27
CA ARG A 194 33.84 9.22 -1.20
C ARG A 194 33.37 10.66 -1.02
N PHE A 195 33.85 11.30 0.04
CA PHE A 195 33.75 12.73 0.25
C PHE A 195 34.94 13.43 -0.38
N THR A 196 34.71 14.60 -0.95
CA THR A 196 35.74 15.46 -1.54
C THR A 196 35.65 16.82 -0.89
N CYS A 197 36.75 17.28 -0.30
CA CYS A 197 36.94 18.65 0.16
C CYS A 197 37.69 19.39 -0.93
N ASP A 198 37.01 20.31 -1.61
CA ASP A 198 37.53 21.11 -2.72
C ASP A 198 37.80 22.54 -2.23
N PHE A 199 38.96 23.10 -2.57
CA PHE A 199 39.34 24.46 -2.16
C PHE A 199 40.14 25.17 -3.23
N GLU A 200 39.92 26.47 -3.39
CA GLU A 200 40.63 27.25 -4.40
C GLU A 200 41.65 28.21 -3.77
N PRO A 201 42.95 28.05 -4.05
CA PRO A 201 43.95 29.05 -3.71
C PRO A 201 43.86 30.28 -4.63
N GLU A 202 44.10 31.48 -4.09
CA GLU A 202 44.15 32.74 -4.84
C GLU A 202 45.28 32.75 -5.88
N GLN A 203 46.42 32.14 -5.53
CA GLN A 203 47.58 31.94 -6.39
C GLN A 203 48.16 30.55 -6.19
N ILE A 204 48.37 29.81 -7.28
CA ILE A 204 49.01 28.50 -7.24
C ILE A 204 50.52 28.70 -7.16
N LYS A 205 51.13 28.34 -6.02
CA LYS A 205 52.58 28.34 -5.83
C LYS A 205 53.08 26.89 -5.76
N ASN A 206 54.03 26.51 -6.61
CA ASN A 206 54.53 25.13 -6.71
C ASN A 206 55.17 24.59 -5.42
N ASN A 207 55.60 25.48 -4.52
CA ASN A 207 56.17 25.13 -3.22
C ASN A 207 55.17 25.21 -2.06
N ALA A 208 53.87 25.46 -2.30
CA ALA A 208 52.87 25.45 -1.24
C ALA A 208 52.51 24.02 -0.80
N LYS A 209 52.24 23.85 0.50
CA LYS A 209 51.59 22.66 1.06
C LYS A 209 50.25 23.08 1.68
N TYR A 210 49.24 22.25 1.56
CA TYR A 210 47.92 22.49 2.17
C TYR A 210 47.62 21.38 3.16
N LYS A 211 47.48 21.72 4.45
CA LYS A 211 47.05 20.78 5.48
C LYS A 211 45.53 20.76 5.49
N VAL A 212 44.96 19.59 5.19
CA VAL A 212 43.51 19.37 5.19
C VAL A 212 43.16 18.41 6.32
N SER A 213 42.31 18.85 7.24
CA SER A 213 41.80 18.05 8.35
C SER A 213 40.30 17.83 8.19
N TRP A 214 39.87 16.58 8.22
CA TRP A 214 38.48 16.16 8.19
C TRP A 214 37.96 15.91 9.60
N TYR A 215 36.77 16.44 9.87
CA TYR A 215 36.10 16.30 11.14
C TYR A 215 34.71 15.71 10.95
N THR A 216 34.27 14.92 11.94
CA THR A 216 32.88 14.51 12.12
C THR A 216 32.36 15.11 13.41
N ARG A 217 31.05 15.37 13.51
CA ARG A 217 30.43 15.76 14.78
C ARG A 217 29.96 14.54 15.58
N THR A 218 30.18 14.58 16.89
CA THR A 218 29.58 13.63 17.85
C THR A 218 28.13 14.02 18.17
N SER A 219 27.41 13.15 18.90
CA SER A 219 26.05 13.41 19.40
C SER A 219 25.94 14.72 20.19
N ASP A 220 27.00 15.07 20.91
CA ASP A 220 27.06 16.25 21.78
C ASP A 220 27.49 17.52 21.02
N GLY A 221 27.65 17.42 19.70
CA GLY A 221 28.02 18.52 18.80
C GLY A 221 29.51 18.81 18.71
N ASN A 222 30.36 18.09 19.46
CA ASN A 222 31.82 18.24 19.44
C ASN A 222 32.43 17.72 18.13
N ALA A 223 33.48 18.39 17.67
CA ALA A 223 34.22 17.98 16.48
C ALA A 223 35.28 16.91 16.82
N GLU A 224 35.25 15.80 16.11
CA GLU A 224 36.19 14.68 16.23
C GLU A 224 37.01 14.57 14.94
N LEU A 225 38.33 14.57 15.06
CA LEU A 225 39.25 14.49 13.92
C LEU A 225 39.23 13.07 13.33
N VAL A 226 38.90 12.94 12.05
CA VAL A 226 38.84 11.66 11.33
C VAL A 226 40.13 11.39 10.57
N LYS A 227 40.65 12.40 9.88
CA LYS A 227 41.82 12.29 9.00
C LYS A 227 42.48 13.66 8.86
N THR A 228 43.81 13.70 8.90
CA THR A 228 44.59 14.85 8.42
C THR A 228 45.51 14.39 7.31
N GLU A 229 45.61 15.18 6.24
CA GLU A 229 46.60 14.98 5.18
C GLU A 229 47.22 16.30 4.73
N THR A 230 48.41 16.20 4.14
CA THR A 230 49.11 17.35 3.57
C THR A 230 49.20 17.18 2.06
N LEU A 231 48.57 18.08 1.33
CA LEU A 231 48.59 18.15 -0.12
C LEU A 231 49.75 19.01 -0.59
N HIS A 232 50.32 18.69 -1.75
CA HIS A 232 51.53 19.33 -2.28
C HIS A 232 51.27 20.03 -3.62
N GLY A 233 51.86 21.21 -3.80
CA GLY A 233 51.89 21.90 -5.09
C GLY A 233 50.51 22.35 -5.56
N ASN A 234 50.04 21.78 -6.67
CA ASN A 234 48.77 22.13 -7.32
C ASN A 234 47.57 21.28 -6.87
N GLN A 235 47.72 20.45 -5.85
CA GLN A 235 46.64 19.62 -5.34
C GLN A 235 45.64 20.45 -4.52
N THR A 236 44.40 20.55 -5.03
CA THR A 236 43.31 21.34 -4.43
C THR A 236 42.15 20.51 -3.89
N LYS A 237 42.25 19.18 -3.94
CA LYS A 237 41.20 18.25 -3.51
C LYS A 237 41.73 17.22 -2.55
N SER A 238 41.06 17.10 -1.42
CA SER A 238 41.27 16.07 -0.40
C SER A 238 40.12 15.07 -0.42
N PHE A 239 40.40 13.80 -0.17
CA PHE A 239 39.38 12.74 -0.21
C PHE A 239 39.27 12.00 1.13
N LEU A 240 38.04 11.72 1.54
CA LEU A 240 37.71 10.87 2.70
C LEU A 240 36.83 9.70 2.25
N GLN A 241 37.24 8.48 2.58
CA GLN A 241 36.58 7.24 2.17
C GLN A 241 36.91 6.12 3.17
N ASN A 242 35.94 5.25 3.46
CA ASN A 242 36.15 4.11 4.35
C ASN A 242 37.12 3.08 3.73
N THR A 243 38.17 2.75 4.47
CA THR A 243 39.23 1.78 4.11
C THR A 243 39.71 1.03 5.36
N ASP A 244 40.62 0.06 5.24
CA ASP A 244 41.12 -0.70 6.40
C ASP A 244 41.85 0.18 7.45
N GLY A 245 42.39 1.32 7.04
CA GLY A 245 43.09 2.28 7.91
C GLY A 245 42.32 3.56 8.25
N GLN A 246 41.15 3.80 7.63
CA GLN A 246 40.31 4.98 7.87
C GLN A 246 38.85 4.56 7.98
N LYS A 247 38.26 4.72 9.17
CA LYS A 247 36.89 4.33 9.46
C LYS A 247 36.08 5.51 9.98
N PHE A 248 34.89 5.71 9.43
CA PHE A 248 33.88 6.63 9.93
C PHE A 248 32.49 6.00 9.77
N CYS A 249 31.53 6.54 10.54
CA CYS A 249 30.14 6.10 10.54
C CYS A 249 29.24 7.16 9.90
N LEU A 250 28.22 6.72 9.17
CA LEU A 250 27.22 7.59 8.56
C LEU A 250 26.21 8.10 9.62
N GLN A 251 25.22 8.87 9.17
CA GLN A 251 24.23 9.55 9.99
C GLN A 251 24.86 10.64 10.89
N LYS A 252 25.88 11.34 10.38
CA LYS A 252 26.63 12.40 11.07
C LYS A 252 26.94 13.58 10.12
N ASN A 253 27.30 14.72 10.70
CA ASN A 253 27.80 15.89 9.97
C ASN A 253 29.32 15.81 9.79
N PHE A 254 29.79 16.06 8.57
CA PHE A 254 31.19 16.11 8.19
C PHE A 254 31.56 17.50 7.68
N PHE A 255 32.76 17.95 8.02
CA PHE A 255 33.33 19.17 7.47
C PHE A 255 34.84 19.04 7.33
N CYS A 256 35.45 19.88 6.50
CA CYS A 256 36.89 19.95 6.36
C CYS A 256 37.44 21.33 6.72
N GLU A 257 38.66 21.34 7.20
CA GLU A 257 39.44 22.52 7.51
C GLU A 257 40.72 22.51 6.67
N VAL A 258 40.99 23.63 6.01
CA VAL A 258 42.14 23.79 5.12
C VAL A 258 43.00 24.94 5.61
N SER A 259 44.28 24.69 5.72
CA SER A 259 45.29 25.68 6.06
C SER A 259 46.55 25.48 5.22
N SER A 260 47.31 26.55 4.99
CA SER A 260 48.48 26.53 4.10
C SER A 260 49.78 26.55 4.91
N VAL A 261 50.79 25.83 4.42
CA VAL A 261 52.08 25.58 5.06
C VAL A 261 53.19 25.68 3.99
N PHE A 262 54.32 26.30 4.31
CA PHE A 262 55.50 26.30 3.44
C PHE A 262 56.46 25.13 3.77
N PRO A 263 57.31 24.66 2.84
CA PRO A 263 58.03 23.40 2.98
C PRO A 263 59.00 23.34 4.16
N ASP A 264 59.52 24.50 4.57
CA ASP A 264 60.58 24.69 5.59
C ASP A 264 60.04 25.34 6.89
N SER A 265 58.73 25.21 7.16
CA SER A 265 58.08 25.76 8.36
C SER A 265 57.07 24.79 8.96
N GLU A 266 56.94 24.81 10.29
CA GLU A 266 55.79 24.20 11.00
C GLU A 266 54.63 25.20 11.20
N ASP A 267 54.84 26.49 10.91
CA ASP A 267 53.82 27.54 11.02
C ASP A 267 52.73 27.39 9.96
N ILE A 268 51.48 27.49 10.40
CA ILE A 268 50.27 27.26 9.60
C ILE A 268 49.53 28.60 9.42
N SER A 269 49.00 28.86 8.21
CA SER A 269 48.10 30.01 8.00
C SER A 269 46.79 29.90 8.78
N ASP A 270 46.01 30.97 8.80
CA ASP A 270 44.61 30.94 9.25
C ASP A 270 43.84 29.80 8.57
N THR A 271 43.12 29.03 9.38
CA THR A 271 42.33 27.90 8.92
C THR A 271 41.00 28.36 8.32
N LYS A 272 40.66 27.89 7.13
CA LYS A 272 39.32 28.05 6.53
C LYS A 272 38.54 26.75 6.67
N ARG A 273 37.30 26.85 7.16
CA ARG A 273 36.41 25.73 7.44
C ARG A 273 35.26 25.67 6.43
N SER A 274 34.88 24.47 5.99
CA SER A 274 33.70 24.24 5.17
C SER A 274 32.42 24.35 5.99
N ASP A 275 31.28 24.45 5.30
CA ASP A 275 30.00 24.25 5.97
C ASP A 275 29.82 22.75 6.32
N ASP A 276 28.92 22.47 7.27
CA ASP A 276 28.63 21.11 7.73
C ASP A 276 27.81 20.35 6.67
N PHE A 277 28.31 19.20 6.22
CA PHE A 277 27.62 18.30 5.30
C PHE A 277 27.04 17.10 6.07
N PHE A 278 25.72 16.98 6.12
CA PHE A 278 25.07 15.81 6.71
C PHE A 278 25.18 14.61 5.77
N ALA A 279 25.81 13.53 6.22
CA ALA A 279 25.98 12.30 5.46
C ALA A 279 25.10 11.17 6.01
N GLY A 280 23.95 10.91 5.39
CA GLY A 280 23.01 9.89 5.87
C GLY A 280 21.64 9.95 5.18
N ILE A 281 20.59 9.55 5.90
CA ILE A 281 19.19 9.72 5.49
C ILE A 281 18.57 10.81 6.37
N LYS A 282 18.13 11.91 5.74
CA LYS A 282 17.37 12.99 6.38
C LYS A 282 15.91 12.56 6.50
N ILE A 283 15.33 12.75 7.67
CA ILE A 283 13.93 12.44 7.98
C ILE A 283 13.23 13.76 8.33
N SER A 284 12.13 14.07 7.66
CA SER A 284 11.39 15.32 7.87
C SER A 284 9.89 15.16 7.62
N PRO A 285 9.00 15.73 8.44
CA PRO A 285 9.31 16.50 9.67
C PRO A 285 9.69 15.59 10.85
N THR A 286 10.30 16.16 11.91
CA THR A 286 10.62 15.44 13.16
C THR A 286 9.44 15.35 14.13
N THR A 287 8.42 16.19 13.91
CA THR A 287 7.18 16.21 14.68
C THR A 287 6.00 16.23 13.72
N ILE A 288 5.00 15.39 13.98
CA ILE A 288 3.76 15.31 13.23
C ILE A 288 2.61 15.46 14.21
N ASP A 289 1.80 16.51 14.08
CA ASP A 289 0.53 16.63 14.78
C ASP A 289 -0.57 16.09 13.85
N LEU A 290 -1.45 15.21 14.31
CA LEU A 290 -2.55 14.62 13.53
C LEU A 290 -3.79 14.56 14.42
N ALA A 291 -4.95 15.00 13.95
CA ALA A 291 -6.22 14.61 14.56
C ALA A 291 -6.68 13.25 14.00
N GLU A 292 -7.52 12.52 14.72
CA GLU A 292 -8.08 11.24 14.24
C GLU A 292 -8.84 11.33 12.92
N ASN A 293 -9.39 12.52 12.62
CA ASN A 293 -10.10 12.83 11.38
C ASN A 293 -9.25 13.58 10.35
N ASP A 294 -7.95 13.79 10.60
CA ASP A 294 -7.05 14.39 9.63
C ASP A 294 -6.74 13.41 8.49
N ALA A 295 -6.55 13.95 7.28
CA ALA A 295 -5.99 13.18 6.18
C ALA A 295 -4.55 12.70 6.50
N PRO A 296 -4.07 11.61 5.86
CA PRO A 296 -2.72 11.11 6.08
C PRO A 296 -1.64 12.20 5.89
N LYS A 297 -0.66 12.25 6.80
CA LYS A 297 0.50 13.14 6.68
C LYS A 297 1.73 12.37 6.19
N GLU A 298 2.53 13.04 5.37
CA GLU A 298 3.71 12.43 4.77
C GLU A 298 4.97 12.66 5.62
N LEU A 299 5.70 11.58 5.88
CA LEU A 299 7.07 11.59 6.38
C LEU A 299 8.03 11.34 5.22
N LYS A 300 8.92 12.31 4.97
CA LYS A 300 9.88 12.28 3.86
C LYS A 300 11.25 11.79 4.33
N PHE A 301 11.84 10.90 3.55
CA PHE A 301 13.18 10.36 3.73
C PHE A 301 14.03 10.70 2.51
N GLU A 302 15.18 11.35 2.72
CA GLU A 302 16.07 11.80 1.65
C GLU A 302 17.51 11.36 1.91
N THR A 303 18.09 10.57 0.99
CA THR A 303 19.49 10.17 1.07
C THR A 303 20.39 11.33 0.66
N THR A 304 21.35 11.73 1.49
CA THR A 304 22.36 12.73 1.11
C THR A 304 23.64 12.12 0.55
N VAL A 305 23.81 10.80 0.66
CA VAL A 305 24.96 10.05 0.14
C VAL A 305 24.48 8.99 -0.87
N PRO A 306 25.32 8.60 -1.85
CA PRO A 306 24.95 7.55 -2.78
C PRO A 306 24.89 6.18 -2.10
N ILE A 307 24.02 5.30 -2.61
CA ILE A 307 23.95 3.90 -2.18
C ILE A 307 24.88 3.07 -3.06
N THR A 308 25.89 2.46 -2.44
CA THR A 308 26.91 1.63 -3.12
C THR A 308 26.84 0.19 -2.62
N CYS A 309 27.03 -0.78 -3.51
CA CYS A 309 26.89 -2.21 -3.21
C CYS A 309 28.21 -2.96 -3.36
N GLU A 310 28.40 -4.04 -2.60
CA GLU A 310 29.49 -4.97 -2.86
C GLU A 310 29.35 -5.64 -4.26
N PRO A 311 30.45 -6.00 -4.95
CA PRO A 311 30.39 -6.51 -6.32
C PRO A 311 29.56 -7.81 -6.47
N LEU A 312 29.54 -8.64 -5.43
CA LEU A 312 28.82 -9.91 -5.39
C LEU A 312 27.30 -9.73 -5.25
N PHE A 313 26.84 -8.53 -4.86
CA PHE A 313 25.43 -8.22 -4.58
C PHE A 313 25.01 -6.92 -5.30
N PRO A 314 24.93 -6.92 -6.65
CA PRO A 314 24.68 -5.71 -7.42
C PRO A 314 23.30 -5.08 -7.16
N ASP A 315 22.33 -5.88 -6.71
CA ASP A 315 20.95 -5.48 -6.41
C ASP A 315 20.72 -5.14 -4.92
N CYS A 316 21.78 -4.80 -4.18
CA CYS A 316 21.65 -4.45 -2.76
C CYS A 316 20.78 -3.19 -2.53
N ALA A 317 20.24 -3.09 -1.33
CA ALA A 317 19.51 -1.92 -0.85
C ALA A 317 19.85 -1.63 0.61
N VAL A 318 19.73 -0.36 1.00
CA VAL A 318 19.67 0.04 2.42
C VAL A 318 18.21 -0.01 2.83
N ASP A 319 17.91 -0.93 3.73
CA ASP A 319 16.58 -1.16 4.27
C ASP A 319 16.46 -0.51 5.65
N LEU A 320 15.58 0.47 5.78
CA LEU A 320 15.26 1.13 7.04
C LEU A 320 13.99 0.50 7.61
N GLU A 321 14.13 -0.25 8.70
CA GLU A 321 13.02 -0.85 9.45
C GLU A 321 12.45 0.19 10.43
N VAL A 322 11.12 0.25 10.50
CA VAL A 322 10.37 1.27 11.23
C VAL A 322 9.66 0.65 12.43
N ALA A 323 9.85 1.21 13.63
CA ALA A 323 9.18 0.71 14.84
C ALA A 323 8.39 1.83 15.53
N GLN A 324 7.27 1.48 16.14
CA GLN A 324 6.38 2.38 16.85
C GLN A 324 6.36 2.04 18.34
N THR A 325 6.42 3.05 19.20
CA THR A 325 6.37 2.84 20.66
C THR A 325 4.96 2.54 21.18
N GLN A 326 3.92 3.00 20.47
CA GLN A 326 2.51 2.85 20.82
C GLN A 326 1.67 2.77 19.53
N ASN A 327 0.44 2.29 19.65
CA ASN A 327 -0.47 2.05 18.52
C ASN A 327 -1.52 3.17 18.33
N ASN A 328 -1.18 4.43 18.64
CA ASN A 328 -2.13 5.55 18.51
C ASN A 328 -2.14 6.12 17.07
N GLY A 329 -1.21 5.67 16.23
CA GLY A 329 -1.17 5.95 14.80
C GLY A 329 -0.64 4.74 14.04
N VAL A 330 -0.84 4.72 12.73
CA VAL A 330 -0.44 3.64 11.84
C VAL A 330 0.26 4.16 10.59
N LEU A 331 1.05 3.29 9.96
CA LEU A 331 1.97 3.63 8.89
C LEU A 331 1.60 2.92 7.60
N SER A 332 1.81 3.56 6.45
CA SER A 332 1.56 2.90 5.15
C SER A 332 2.39 1.62 4.91
N PHE A 333 3.55 1.49 5.55
CA PHE A 333 4.40 0.29 5.55
C PHE A 333 5.45 0.38 6.67
N CYS A 334 6.05 -0.76 7.06
CA CYS A 334 7.03 -0.84 8.15
C CYS A 334 8.50 -0.89 7.70
N LYS A 335 8.77 -0.75 6.39
CA LYS A 335 10.10 -0.89 5.81
C LYS A 335 10.30 0.02 4.60
N ILE A 336 11.40 0.77 4.58
CA ILE A 336 11.77 1.67 3.48
C ILE A 336 13.06 1.19 2.82
N SER A 337 13.06 0.95 1.51
CA SER A 337 14.23 0.45 0.78
C SER A 337 14.81 1.50 -0.17
N PHE A 338 16.10 1.81 -0.02
CA PHE A 338 16.89 2.64 -0.93
C PHE A 338 17.84 1.77 -1.76
N LYS A 339 17.61 1.73 -3.08
CA LYS A 339 18.41 0.91 -4.00
C LYS A 339 19.73 1.60 -4.36
N LYS A 340 20.68 0.84 -4.88
CA LYS A 340 21.92 1.36 -5.49
C LYS A 340 21.63 2.54 -6.43
N GLY A 341 22.32 3.65 -6.24
CA GLY A 341 22.07 4.87 -7.03
C GLY A 341 22.77 6.11 -6.48
N PRO A 342 22.63 7.26 -7.16
CA PRO A 342 23.17 8.53 -6.70
C PRO A 342 22.50 9.00 -5.39
N ALA A 343 23.10 10.00 -4.76
CA ALA A 343 22.47 10.75 -3.67
C ALA A 343 21.20 11.49 -4.16
N GLY A 344 20.34 11.88 -3.23
CA GLY A 344 19.08 12.59 -3.51
C GLY A 344 17.87 11.69 -3.76
N GLN A 345 17.94 10.38 -3.46
CA GLN A 345 16.75 9.52 -3.49
C GLN A 345 15.77 9.96 -2.40
N VAL A 346 14.52 10.18 -2.80
CA VAL A 346 13.42 10.55 -1.90
C VAL A 346 12.40 9.42 -1.81
N LYS A 347 11.97 9.09 -0.59
CA LYS A 347 10.85 8.19 -0.28
C LYS A 347 9.90 8.89 0.68
N THR A 348 8.60 8.59 0.57
CA THR A 348 7.57 9.11 1.46
C THR A 348 6.82 7.95 2.10
N MET A 349 6.47 8.12 3.37
CA MET A 349 5.64 7.20 4.14
C MET A 349 4.48 7.99 4.72
N GLU A 350 3.26 7.50 4.57
CA GLU A 350 2.10 8.11 5.21
C GLU A 350 1.98 7.64 6.66
N VAL A 351 1.59 8.59 7.51
CA VAL A 351 1.25 8.42 8.93
C VAL A 351 -0.20 8.86 9.11
N VAL A 352 -0.99 8.02 9.76
CA VAL A 352 -2.42 8.26 10.02
C VAL A 352 -2.68 8.06 11.50
N ALA A 353 -3.48 8.92 12.12
CA ALA A 353 -3.95 8.70 13.48
C ALA A 353 -4.93 7.51 13.49
N LYS A 354 -4.90 6.72 14.55
CA LYS A 354 -5.85 5.62 14.71
C LYS A 354 -7.19 6.21 15.15
N ARG A 355 -8.28 5.60 14.68
CA ARG A 355 -9.66 5.85 15.11
C ARG A 355 -9.99 4.77 16.12
N ASP A 356 -9.83 5.06 17.40
CA ASP A 356 -9.99 4.05 18.44
C ASP A 356 -11.38 4.04 19.10
N PHE A 357 -12.22 5.04 18.81
CA PHE A 357 -13.59 5.18 19.35
C PHE A 357 -13.64 5.29 20.89
N ILE A 358 -12.55 5.74 21.51
CA ILE A 358 -12.42 5.89 22.95
C ILE A 358 -12.11 7.37 23.23
N ASP A 359 -12.74 7.96 24.25
CA ASP A 359 -12.38 9.30 24.70
C ASP A 359 -11.18 9.20 25.65
N ASP A 360 -9.97 9.13 25.10
CA ASP A 360 -8.73 8.98 25.88
C ASP A 360 -7.84 10.24 25.92
N GLY A 361 -8.27 11.30 25.22
CA GLY A 361 -7.57 12.58 25.12
C GLY A 361 -6.26 12.50 24.34
N ASP A 362 -5.67 13.66 24.03
CA ASP A 362 -4.49 13.74 23.18
C ASP A 362 -3.34 12.79 23.60
N LYS A 363 -2.89 11.96 22.65
CA LYS A 363 -1.79 11.01 22.85
C LYS A 363 -0.54 11.40 22.08
N SER A 364 0.54 10.71 22.40
CA SER A 364 1.77 10.79 21.61
C SER A 364 2.42 9.43 21.46
N MET A 365 3.07 9.24 20.31
CA MET A 365 3.87 8.07 20.01
C MET A 365 5.17 8.48 19.32
N LYS A 366 6.16 7.61 19.33
CA LYS A 366 7.41 7.81 18.60
C LYS A 366 7.56 6.77 17.50
N ILE A 367 8.05 7.21 16.35
CA ILE A 367 8.49 6.36 15.25
C ILE A 367 10.02 6.32 15.30
N LYS A 368 10.56 5.13 15.52
CA LYS A 368 11.98 4.81 15.55
C LYS A 368 12.40 4.16 14.23
N PHE A 369 13.68 4.30 13.91
CA PHE A 369 14.25 3.74 12.70
C PHE A 369 15.54 2.99 13.00
N HIS A 370 15.69 1.80 12.43
CA HIS A 370 16.94 1.07 12.50
C HIS A 370 17.26 0.38 11.16
N ILE A 371 18.53 0.10 10.93
CA ILE A 371 18.97 -0.70 9.78
C ILE A 371 19.38 -2.08 10.32
N PRO A 372 18.83 -3.19 9.80
CA PRO A 372 19.17 -4.53 10.27
C PRO A 372 20.63 -4.89 9.96
N LEU A 373 21.25 -5.73 10.81
CA LEU A 373 22.70 -6.02 10.79
C LEU A 373 23.18 -6.77 9.53
N THR A 374 22.28 -7.29 8.70
CA THR A 374 22.58 -8.07 7.48
C THR A 374 22.70 -7.18 6.23
N LEU A 375 23.65 -6.24 6.23
CA LEU A 375 23.84 -5.32 5.10
C LEU A 375 25.01 -5.72 4.20
N PHE A 376 24.71 -5.96 2.92
CA PHE A 376 25.68 -6.02 1.82
C PHE A 376 26.06 -4.62 1.29
N VAL A 377 25.92 -3.61 2.16
CA VAL A 377 26.14 -2.19 1.88
C VAL A 377 27.27 -1.70 2.79
N PRO A 378 28.52 -1.67 2.32
CA PRO A 378 29.68 -1.77 3.20
C PRO A 378 29.95 -0.50 4.03
N ASP A 379 29.49 0.68 3.58
CA ASP A 379 29.63 1.95 4.33
C ASP A 379 28.47 2.22 5.30
N TRP A 380 27.34 1.52 5.14
CA TRP A 380 26.18 1.61 6.03
C TRP A 380 26.24 0.63 7.21
N LYS A 381 27.29 -0.20 7.30
CA LYS A 381 27.54 -1.10 8.44
C LYS A 381 27.76 -0.36 9.76
N CYS A 382 28.21 0.90 9.70
CA CYS A 382 28.27 1.77 10.87
C CYS A 382 27.52 3.07 10.60
N HIS A 383 26.53 3.36 11.44
CA HIS A 383 25.77 4.60 11.42
C HIS A 383 25.47 5.04 12.86
N ALA A 384 25.29 6.34 13.08
CA ALA A 384 24.72 6.84 14.34
C ALA A 384 23.23 6.50 14.44
N GLU A 385 22.64 6.71 15.62
CA GLU A 385 21.19 6.55 15.82
C GLU A 385 20.39 7.53 14.95
N PHE A 386 19.25 7.07 14.46
CA PHE A 386 18.31 7.91 13.73
C PHE A 386 17.50 8.75 14.72
N PRO A 387 17.15 10.01 14.38
CA PRO A 387 16.26 10.79 15.22
C PRO A 387 14.86 10.17 15.24
N ASP A 388 14.28 10.05 16.43
CA ASP A 388 12.88 9.67 16.59
C ASP A 388 11.97 10.74 15.97
N VAL A 389 10.91 10.30 15.28
CA VAL A 389 9.83 11.20 14.88
C VAL A 389 8.73 11.12 15.92
N THR A 390 8.35 12.25 16.50
CA THR A 390 7.26 12.32 17.49
C THR A 390 5.95 12.59 16.77
N VAL A 391 4.95 11.75 17.00
CA VAL A 391 3.58 11.94 16.48
C VAL A 391 2.67 12.28 17.65
N HIS A 392 2.01 13.41 17.58
CA HIS A 392 0.95 13.82 18.51
C HIS A 392 -0.39 13.54 17.84
N THR A 393 -1.24 12.75 18.49
CA THR A 393 -2.59 12.45 18.01
C THR A 393 -3.60 13.19 18.86
N LYS A 394 -4.44 14.00 18.21
CA LYS A 394 -5.54 14.72 18.88
C LYS A 394 -6.79 13.87 18.84
N ASP A 395 -7.36 13.66 20.02
CA ASP A 395 -8.59 12.93 20.22
C ASP A 395 -9.77 13.71 19.60
N VAL A 396 -10.62 13.01 18.85
CA VAL A 396 -11.80 13.59 18.21
C VAL A 396 -12.98 12.70 18.54
N THR A 397 -14.03 13.32 19.07
CA THR A 397 -15.21 12.59 19.50
C THR A 397 -15.80 11.73 18.38
N THR A 398 -16.28 10.55 18.76
CA THR A 398 -17.15 9.72 17.93
C THR A 398 -18.58 9.82 18.45
N ALA A 399 -19.57 9.48 17.63
CA ALA A 399 -20.96 9.57 18.04
C ALA A 399 -21.83 8.43 17.51
N ASN A 400 -22.88 8.18 18.27
CA ASN A 400 -23.91 7.21 17.97
C ASN A 400 -25.23 7.93 17.74
N CYS A 401 -26.01 7.43 16.80
CA CYS A 401 -27.41 7.80 16.62
C CYS A 401 -28.26 6.55 16.84
N TYR A 402 -29.32 6.69 17.62
CA TYR A 402 -30.19 5.59 18.04
C TYR A 402 -31.59 5.78 17.47
N SER A 403 -32.24 4.67 17.11
CA SER A 403 -33.65 4.63 16.72
C SER A 403 -34.26 3.36 17.30
N ASN A 404 -35.01 3.50 18.38
CA ASN A 404 -35.54 2.37 19.13
C ASN A 404 -37.04 2.23 18.89
N GLY A 405 -37.55 1.00 18.73
CA GLY A 405 -39.00 0.77 18.78
C GLY A 405 -39.81 1.40 17.65
N ASP A 406 -40.94 1.97 18.06
CA ASP A 406 -41.65 3.03 17.37
C ASP A 406 -40.81 4.31 17.41
N PRO A 407 -40.15 4.66 16.29
CA PRO A 407 -38.82 5.24 16.29
C PRO A 407 -38.63 6.39 17.30
N HIS A 408 -38.12 6.06 18.48
CA HIS A 408 -37.53 7.00 19.42
C HIS A 408 -36.11 7.27 18.96
N ILE A 409 -35.92 8.41 18.29
CA ILE A 409 -34.64 8.79 17.70
C ILE A 409 -33.88 9.68 18.68
N THR A 410 -32.62 9.31 18.94
CA THR A 410 -31.64 10.16 19.61
C THR A 410 -30.52 10.44 18.61
N THR A 411 -30.34 11.71 18.25
CA THR A 411 -29.32 12.17 17.29
C THR A 411 -27.90 12.07 17.85
N PHE A 412 -26.90 12.32 17.00
CA PHE A 412 -25.50 12.34 17.41
C PHE A 412 -25.16 13.36 18.51
N ASP A 413 -25.92 14.47 18.60
CA ASP A 413 -25.76 15.49 19.64
C ASP A 413 -26.73 15.31 20.81
N ASN A 414 -27.34 14.12 20.95
CA ASN A 414 -28.30 13.75 22.00
C ASN A 414 -29.65 14.51 21.94
N ARG A 415 -30.10 14.92 20.75
CA ARG A 415 -31.47 15.42 20.57
C ARG A 415 -32.44 14.25 20.45
N ARG A 416 -33.40 14.14 21.38
CA ARG A 416 -34.45 13.12 21.35
C ARG A 416 -35.75 13.60 20.70
N PHE A 417 -36.36 12.74 19.87
CA PHE A 417 -37.69 12.93 19.28
C PHE A 417 -38.31 11.62 18.77
N ASP A 418 -39.63 11.61 18.56
CA ASP A 418 -40.38 10.46 18.07
C ASP A 418 -40.73 10.61 16.58
N HIS A 419 -40.55 9.55 15.80
CA HIS A 419 -40.85 9.51 14.37
C HIS A 419 -41.90 8.45 14.04
N TYR A 420 -43.18 8.86 14.04
CA TYR A 420 -44.33 7.98 13.80
C TYR A 420 -44.82 7.91 12.34
N ARG A 421 -43.99 8.29 11.36
CA ARG A 421 -44.35 8.27 9.94
C ARG A 421 -43.79 7.03 9.26
N VAL A 422 -44.60 6.47 8.35
CA VAL A 422 -44.22 5.26 7.63
C VAL A 422 -43.52 5.62 6.33
N GLY A 423 -42.46 4.89 5.97
CA GLY A 423 -41.75 5.05 4.70
C GLY A 423 -40.26 4.72 4.80
N ASP A 424 -39.54 5.07 3.73
CA ASP A 424 -38.08 5.01 3.68
C ASP A 424 -37.55 6.42 3.97
N TYR A 425 -36.56 6.55 4.86
CA TYR A 425 -35.99 7.83 5.23
C TYR A 425 -34.47 7.79 5.22
N VAL A 426 -33.84 8.92 4.88
CA VAL A 426 -32.41 9.13 5.13
C VAL A 426 -32.21 9.28 6.63
N TYR A 427 -31.64 8.26 7.24
CA TYR A 427 -31.34 8.28 8.67
C TYR A 427 -30.11 9.13 8.95
N THR A 428 -29.02 8.86 8.22
CA THR A 428 -27.85 9.73 8.19
C THR A 428 -27.12 9.63 6.85
N LYS A 429 -26.44 10.70 6.46
CA LYS A 429 -25.55 10.77 5.31
C LYS A 429 -24.32 11.59 5.68
N SER A 430 -23.16 11.10 5.27
CA SER A 430 -21.90 11.84 5.37
C SER A 430 -21.67 12.73 4.15
N GLY A 431 -21.18 13.94 4.37
CA GLY A 431 -20.60 14.80 3.36
C GLY A 431 -19.08 14.64 3.19
N ALA A 432 -18.42 13.84 4.05
CA ALA A 432 -16.97 13.63 4.01
C ALA A 432 -16.57 12.55 2.99
N ARG A 433 -17.46 11.59 2.81
CA ARG A 433 -17.26 10.36 2.04
C ARG A 433 -18.60 9.85 1.54
N LEU A 434 -18.57 8.91 0.60
CA LEU A 434 -19.78 8.29 0.06
C LEU A 434 -20.35 7.30 1.08
N PHE A 435 -21.05 7.80 2.10
CA PHE A 435 -21.68 7.00 3.14
C PHE A 435 -23.10 7.50 3.43
N GLU A 436 -24.06 6.58 3.45
CA GLU A 436 -25.46 6.88 3.77
C GLU A 436 -26.16 5.67 4.39
N VAL A 437 -27.06 5.92 5.34
CA VAL A 437 -27.89 4.92 6.02
C VAL A 437 -29.34 5.32 5.85
N HIS A 438 -30.14 4.39 5.34
CA HIS A 438 -31.57 4.52 5.17
C HIS A 438 -32.28 3.59 6.15
N VAL A 439 -33.36 4.07 6.75
CA VAL A 439 -34.24 3.28 7.60
C VAL A 439 -35.59 3.12 6.94
N ARG A 440 -36.23 1.97 7.17
CA ARG A 440 -37.58 1.69 6.73
C ARG A 440 -38.45 1.43 7.95
N THR A 441 -39.58 2.11 7.99
CA THR A 441 -40.58 1.96 9.04
C THR A 441 -41.87 1.34 8.47
N PHE A 442 -42.64 0.62 9.30
CA PHE A 442 -43.94 0.02 8.98
C PHE A 442 -45.00 0.36 10.04
N VAL A 443 -46.27 0.06 9.79
CA VAL A 443 -47.33 0.23 10.79
C VAL A 443 -47.30 -0.91 11.80
N CYS A 444 -47.10 -0.59 13.08
CA CYS A 444 -47.15 -1.56 14.18
C CYS A 444 -48.28 -1.29 15.19
N ALA A 445 -48.84 -0.07 15.23
CA ALA A 445 -49.98 0.29 16.07
C ALA A 445 -50.68 1.56 15.53
N SER A 446 -51.02 2.52 16.41
CA SER A 446 -51.34 3.91 16.02
C SER A 446 -50.12 4.72 15.56
N VAL A 447 -48.94 4.09 15.56
CA VAL A 447 -47.65 4.66 15.19
C VAL A 447 -46.91 3.76 14.18
N SER A 448 -45.77 4.23 13.69
CA SER A 448 -44.84 3.43 12.90
C SER A 448 -43.77 2.79 13.78
N CYS A 449 -43.24 1.63 13.38
CA CYS A 449 -42.08 0.97 13.99
C CYS A 449 -40.96 0.80 12.97
N ASN A 450 -39.71 0.76 13.44
CA ASN A 450 -38.57 0.35 12.61
C ASN A 450 -38.72 -1.11 12.17
N CYS A 451 -38.37 -1.41 10.91
CA CYS A 451 -38.35 -2.78 10.38
C CYS A 451 -37.26 -3.05 9.34
N GLY A 452 -36.48 -2.07 8.94
CA GLY A 452 -35.39 -2.30 8.01
C GLY A 452 -34.31 -1.25 8.11
N VAL A 453 -33.10 -1.65 7.78
CA VAL A 453 -31.96 -0.75 7.59
C VAL A 453 -31.17 -1.12 6.34
N ALA A 454 -30.80 -0.12 5.56
CA ALA A 454 -29.96 -0.25 4.39
C ALA A 454 -28.82 0.76 4.48
N ALA A 455 -27.58 0.32 4.39
CA ALA A 455 -26.40 1.18 4.56
C ALA A 455 -25.44 1.02 3.39
N ARG A 456 -24.76 2.11 3.05
CA ARG A 456 -23.78 2.15 1.96
C ARG A 456 -22.49 2.81 2.40
N GLU A 457 -21.36 2.26 1.96
CA GLU A 457 -20.05 2.93 1.92
C GLU A 457 -19.36 2.66 0.59
N GLY A 458 -19.09 3.71 -0.19
CA GLY A 458 -18.52 3.55 -1.52
C GLY A 458 -19.44 2.75 -2.45
N ASP A 459 -18.95 1.58 -2.89
CA ASP A 459 -19.69 0.63 -3.73
C ASP A 459 -20.38 -0.48 -2.93
N ASP A 460 -20.15 -0.57 -1.61
CA ASP A 460 -20.69 -1.61 -0.75
C ASP A 460 -22.02 -1.20 -0.15
N VAL A 461 -23.07 -1.97 -0.44
CA VAL A 461 -24.44 -1.76 0.05
C VAL A 461 -24.90 -3.01 0.79
N MET A 462 -25.29 -2.85 2.05
CA MET A 462 -25.79 -3.92 2.93
C MET A 462 -27.21 -3.59 3.39
N VAL A 463 -28.08 -4.60 3.42
CA VAL A 463 -29.50 -4.42 3.74
C VAL A 463 -29.95 -5.52 4.69
N VAL A 464 -30.70 -5.13 5.73
CA VAL A 464 -31.53 -6.03 6.54
C VAL A 464 -32.97 -5.50 6.48
N ASP A 465 -33.91 -6.34 6.07
CA ASP A 465 -35.33 -5.98 5.95
C ASP A 465 -36.20 -7.06 6.60
N MET A 466 -37.07 -6.66 7.55
CA MET A 466 -38.12 -7.49 8.15
C MET A 466 -39.54 -6.97 7.86
N CYS A 467 -39.69 -5.87 7.11
CA CYS A 467 -40.95 -5.16 6.90
C CYS A 467 -41.99 -5.95 6.09
N ARG A 468 -41.56 -6.97 5.33
CA ARG A 468 -42.43 -7.77 4.47
C ARG A 468 -43.31 -8.76 5.25
N ASP A 469 -42.69 -9.51 6.16
CA ASP A 469 -43.32 -10.66 6.83
C ASP A 469 -42.80 -10.90 8.26
N ASN A 470 -42.19 -9.89 8.87
CA ASN A 470 -41.64 -9.94 10.24
C ASN A 470 -40.46 -10.92 10.41
N VAL A 471 -39.75 -11.22 9.32
CA VAL A 471 -38.57 -12.07 9.30
C VAL A 471 -37.38 -11.25 8.79
N PRO A 472 -36.34 -10.99 9.61
CA PRO A 472 -35.20 -10.19 9.17
C PRO A 472 -34.34 -10.98 8.18
N ARG A 473 -34.14 -10.42 6.99
CA ARG A 473 -33.26 -10.99 5.97
C ARG A 473 -32.12 -10.05 5.65
N ALA A 474 -30.90 -10.52 5.92
CA ALA A 474 -29.67 -9.83 5.56
C ALA A 474 -29.26 -10.16 4.13
N ARG A 475 -28.82 -9.14 3.37
CA ARG A 475 -28.22 -9.30 2.05
C ARG A 475 -27.10 -8.28 1.81
N PHE A 476 -26.06 -8.71 1.11
CA PHE A 476 -25.10 -7.82 0.46
C PHE A 476 -25.66 -7.48 -0.93
N ALA A 477 -26.13 -6.24 -1.09
CA ALA A 477 -26.91 -5.80 -2.25
C ALA A 477 -26.05 -5.45 -3.48
N SER A 478 -24.73 -5.38 -3.31
CA SER A 478 -23.81 -4.94 -4.35
C SER A 478 -23.27 -6.11 -5.17
N THR A 479 -22.92 -5.85 -6.42
CA THR A 479 -22.39 -6.83 -7.39
C THR A 479 -20.87 -6.90 -7.42
N VAL A 480 -20.20 -6.11 -6.57
CA VAL A 480 -18.74 -6.06 -6.42
C VAL A 480 -18.29 -6.98 -5.30
N GLU A 481 -17.01 -7.37 -5.28
CA GLU A 481 -16.44 -8.00 -4.07
C GLU A 481 -16.47 -7.00 -2.90
N PRO A 482 -16.96 -7.38 -1.70
CA PRO A 482 -16.94 -6.51 -0.53
C PRO A 482 -15.53 -5.99 -0.26
N GLN A 483 -15.43 -4.70 0.09
CA GLN A 483 -14.15 -4.11 0.45
C GLN A 483 -13.61 -4.73 1.74
N PRO A 484 -12.28 -4.88 1.91
CA PRO A 484 -11.74 -5.47 3.13
C PRO A 484 -12.07 -4.62 4.36
N GLY A 485 -12.82 -5.19 5.30
CA GLY A 485 -13.40 -4.48 6.45
C GLY A 485 -14.94 -4.47 6.42
N THR A 486 -15.53 -4.55 5.22
CA THR A 486 -16.97 -4.71 5.00
C THR A 486 -17.43 -6.11 5.36
N ARG A 487 -18.36 -6.22 6.30
CA ARG A 487 -18.92 -7.51 6.75
C ARG A 487 -20.28 -7.32 7.40
N ILE A 488 -21.11 -8.36 7.37
CA ILE A 488 -22.33 -8.48 8.17
C ILE A 488 -22.12 -9.62 9.16
N ASN A 489 -22.19 -9.30 10.45
CA ASN A 489 -22.12 -10.28 11.52
C ASN A 489 -23.50 -10.51 12.13
N ARG A 490 -23.85 -11.76 12.42
CA ARG A 490 -25.10 -12.16 13.06
C ARG A 490 -24.84 -12.64 14.49
N SER A 491 -25.65 -12.23 15.46
CA SER A 491 -25.58 -12.77 16.82
C SER A 491 -25.96 -14.26 16.88
N PRO A 492 -25.51 -14.99 17.90
CA PRO A 492 -25.85 -16.41 18.08
C PRO A 492 -27.36 -16.68 18.10
N ASP A 493 -28.15 -15.79 18.70
CA ASP A 493 -29.62 -15.90 18.77
C ASP A 493 -30.33 -15.50 17.46
N GLY A 494 -29.61 -14.94 16.48
CA GLY A 494 -30.14 -14.51 15.20
C GLY A 494 -31.03 -13.27 15.24
N LYS A 495 -31.02 -12.49 16.33
CA LYS A 495 -31.79 -11.25 16.46
C LYS A 495 -30.99 -9.99 16.08
N VAL A 496 -29.66 -10.02 16.21
CA VAL A 496 -28.79 -8.87 15.95
C VAL A 496 -27.99 -9.07 14.66
N PHE A 497 -27.94 -8.03 13.83
CA PHE A 497 -27.11 -7.93 12.65
C PHE A 497 -26.22 -6.68 12.76
N GLU A 498 -24.90 -6.84 12.71
CA GLU A 498 -23.92 -5.76 12.80
C GLU A 498 -23.20 -5.61 11.44
N PHE A 499 -23.45 -4.48 10.78
CA PHE A 499 -22.71 -4.05 9.60
C PHE A 499 -21.42 -3.37 10.07
N SER A 500 -20.28 -3.79 9.54
CA SER A 500 -19.01 -3.07 9.70
C SER A 500 -18.54 -2.60 8.35
N PHE A 501 -17.95 -1.40 8.30
CA PHE A 501 -17.37 -0.82 7.09
C PHE A 501 -15.89 -0.45 7.27
N PRO A 502 -15.08 -0.36 6.19
CA PRO A 502 -13.66 -0.03 6.24
C PRO A 502 -13.33 1.30 6.92
N SER A 503 -14.19 2.32 6.80
CA SER A 503 -14.01 3.59 7.52
C SER A 503 -13.99 3.46 9.04
N GLY A 504 -14.57 2.37 9.56
CA GLY A 504 -14.92 2.23 10.96
C GLY A 504 -16.35 2.67 11.27
N ALA A 505 -17.21 2.99 10.29
CA ALA A 505 -18.64 3.10 10.57
C ALA A 505 -19.25 1.72 10.87
N SER A 506 -20.27 1.66 11.73
CA SER A 506 -21.12 0.47 11.88
C SER A 506 -22.60 0.82 11.95
N VAL A 507 -23.41 -0.17 11.59
CA VAL A 507 -24.86 -0.14 11.75
C VAL A 507 -25.28 -1.43 12.44
N ARG A 508 -25.88 -1.32 13.62
CA ARG A 508 -26.46 -2.45 14.36
C ARG A 508 -27.97 -2.42 14.17
N PHE A 509 -28.53 -3.58 13.83
CA PHE A 509 -29.96 -3.82 13.73
C PHE A 509 -30.32 -4.95 14.70
N GLU A 510 -31.29 -4.74 15.57
CA GLU A 510 -31.71 -5.71 16.58
C GLU A 510 -33.22 -5.91 16.56
N ALA A 511 -33.65 -7.13 16.26
CA ALA A 511 -35.06 -7.49 16.28
C ALA A 511 -35.55 -7.74 17.72
N ARG A 512 -36.52 -6.95 18.16
CA ARG A 512 -37.16 -7.09 19.48
C ARG A 512 -38.64 -7.40 19.35
N ARG A 513 -39.15 -8.16 20.31
CA ARG A 513 -40.56 -8.57 20.35
C ARG A 513 -41.41 -7.37 20.76
N TRP A 514 -42.43 -7.07 19.96
CA TRP A 514 -43.47 -6.08 20.27
C TRP A 514 -44.60 -6.76 21.06
N PHE A 515 -45.63 -7.24 20.38
CA PHE A 515 -46.78 -7.92 20.96
C PHE A 515 -47.10 -9.19 20.16
N GLY A 516 -47.47 -10.26 20.85
CA GLY A 516 -47.74 -11.56 20.22
C GLY A 516 -46.50 -12.10 19.50
N ASN A 517 -46.58 -12.22 18.17
CA ASN A 517 -45.51 -12.71 17.29
C ASN A 517 -44.96 -11.63 16.35
N THR A 518 -45.24 -10.36 16.67
CA THR A 518 -44.77 -9.20 15.89
C THR A 518 -43.48 -8.68 16.49
N TYR A 519 -42.48 -8.40 15.64
CA TYR A 519 -41.22 -7.77 16.01
C TYR A 519 -41.08 -6.38 15.38
N TYR A 520 -40.22 -5.57 15.99
CA TYR A 520 -39.71 -4.29 15.49
C TYR A 520 -38.18 -4.32 15.56
N ALA A 521 -37.53 -3.27 15.06
CA ALA A 521 -36.08 -3.13 15.14
C ALA A 521 -35.63 -1.99 16.08
N ASN A 522 -34.56 -2.22 16.83
CA ASN A 522 -33.69 -1.14 17.28
C ASN A 522 -32.55 -0.99 16.27
N ILE A 523 -32.23 0.25 15.92
CA ILE A 523 -31.19 0.58 14.94
C ILE A 523 -30.21 1.56 15.59
N VAL A 524 -28.93 1.24 15.51
CA VAL A 524 -27.85 2.09 16.02
C VAL A 524 -26.84 2.33 14.91
N VAL A 525 -26.51 3.58 14.64
CA VAL A 525 -25.44 3.96 13.71
C VAL A 525 -24.31 4.61 14.49
N LYS A 526 -23.11 4.05 14.37
CA LYS A 526 -21.88 4.58 14.98
C LYS A 526 -20.96 5.09 13.88
N LEU A 527 -20.58 6.36 13.97
CA LEU A 527 -19.73 7.01 12.96
C LEU A 527 -18.33 7.32 13.52
N PRO A 528 -17.28 7.17 12.70
CA PRO A 528 -15.95 7.65 13.03
C PRO A 528 -15.90 9.19 13.09
N SER A 529 -14.85 9.71 13.71
CA SER A 529 -14.56 11.14 13.82
C SER A 529 -14.44 11.87 12.47
N ASP A 530 -14.18 11.15 11.38
CA ASP A 530 -14.21 11.66 9.99
C ASP A 530 -15.52 12.38 9.63
N ASP A 531 -16.64 11.94 10.24
CA ASP A 531 -17.97 12.45 9.91
C ASP A 531 -18.39 13.65 10.80
N TYR A 532 -17.55 14.08 11.74
CA TYR A 532 -17.84 15.20 12.65
C TYR A 532 -18.08 16.49 11.88
N LYS A 533 -19.20 17.17 12.17
CA LYS A 533 -19.72 18.35 11.44
C LYS A 533 -20.04 18.11 9.96
N ASN A 534 -20.14 16.85 9.55
CA ASN A 534 -20.35 16.49 8.15
C ASN A 534 -21.50 15.48 8.00
N THR A 535 -22.41 15.40 8.96
CA THR A 535 -23.61 14.56 8.86
C THR A 535 -24.84 15.35 8.45
N SER A 536 -25.85 14.64 7.95
CA SER A 536 -27.18 15.19 7.69
C SER A 536 -28.20 14.04 7.64
N GLY A 537 -29.47 14.31 7.94
CA GLY A 537 -30.53 13.29 7.99
C GLY A 537 -31.35 13.39 9.26
N LEU A 538 -32.13 12.35 9.56
CA LEU A 538 -32.87 12.27 10.82
C LEU A 538 -31.96 12.27 12.06
N CYS A 539 -30.71 11.84 11.93
CA CYS A 539 -29.69 11.84 12.99
C CYS A 539 -29.02 13.20 13.25
N GLY A 540 -29.45 14.28 12.57
CA GLY A 540 -28.89 15.62 12.78
C GLY A 540 -27.56 15.87 12.08
N ILE A 541 -26.93 17.01 12.39
CA ILE A 541 -25.73 17.52 11.69
C ILE A 541 -24.41 17.31 12.45
N TRP A 542 -24.49 16.69 13.64
CA TRP A 542 -23.37 16.33 14.50
C TRP A 542 -22.33 17.44 14.64
N ASP A 543 -22.72 18.52 15.32
CA ASP A 543 -21.89 19.71 15.54
C ASP A 543 -21.68 20.05 17.02
N SER A 544 -21.96 19.10 17.91
CA SER A 544 -22.03 19.26 19.37
C SER A 544 -23.18 20.17 19.84
N SER A 545 -24.24 20.36 19.04
CA SER A 545 -25.40 21.17 19.40
C SER A 545 -26.74 20.51 19.05
N SER A 546 -27.39 19.92 20.05
CA SER A 546 -28.74 19.36 19.93
C SER A 546 -29.84 20.35 19.50
N SER A 547 -29.57 21.66 19.60
CA SER A 547 -30.55 22.72 19.30
C SER A 547 -30.88 22.88 17.82
N ASN A 548 -30.03 22.35 16.93
CA ASN A 548 -30.15 22.53 15.48
C ASN A 548 -30.26 21.21 14.70
N ASP A 549 -30.29 20.06 15.38
CA ASP A 549 -30.45 18.75 14.74
C ASP A 549 -31.77 18.60 13.96
N LEU A 550 -32.75 19.40 14.37
CA LEU A 550 -34.02 19.74 13.72
C LEU A 550 -33.94 20.22 12.26
N THR A 551 -32.97 19.84 11.44
CA THR A 551 -32.67 20.51 10.15
C THR A 551 -33.17 19.71 8.95
N SER A 552 -33.99 20.33 8.09
CA SER A 552 -34.45 19.71 6.84
C SER A 552 -33.33 19.56 5.80
N LYS A 553 -33.61 18.80 4.75
CA LYS A 553 -32.72 18.66 3.58
C LYS A 553 -32.33 19.99 2.92
N GLU A 554 -33.22 20.99 2.96
CA GLU A 554 -32.99 22.35 2.44
C GLU A 554 -32.31 23.28 3.45
N GLY A 555 -32.00 22.82 4.66
CA GLY A 555 -31.35 23.60 5.71
C GLY A 555 -32.30 24.39 6.61
N GLN A 556 -33.62 24.16 6.54
CA GLN A 556 -34.58 24.81 7.44
C GLN A 556 -34.51 24.16 8.82
N LYS A 557 -34.30 24.98 9.86
CA LYS A 557 -34.29 24.53 11.27
C LYS A 557 -35.70 24.54 11.85
N PHE A 558 -36.09 23.43 12.49
CA PHE A 558 -37.35 23.26 13.18
C PHE A 558 -37.14 23.24 14.70
N GLN A 559 -38.18 23.64 15.43
CA GLN A 559 -38.24 23.62 16.89
C GLN A 559 -39.40 22.72 17.34
N GLY A 560 -39.32 22.17 18.55
CA GLY A 560 -40.32 21.27 19.13
C GLY A 560 -39.69 20.01 19.72
N GLY A 561 -40.23 19.48 20.82
CA GLY A 561 -39.78 18.27 21.51
C GLY A 561 -40.92 17.25 21.68
N GLY A 562 -40.58 15.97 21.84
CA GLY A 562 -41.53 14.87 21.73
C GLY A 562 -41.64 14.43 20.27
N GLN A 563 -42.71 14.79 19.56
CA GLN A 563 -42.91 14.36 18.18
C GLN A 563 -42.14 15.19 17.14
N ALA A 564 -41.54 14.51 16.16
CA ALA A 564 -40.82 15.15 15.05
C ALA A 564 -41.73 16.06 14.19
N PRO A 565 -41.33 17.31 13.90
CA PRO A 565 -42.06 18.20 13.00
C PRO A 565 -42.25 17.60 11.60
N LEU A 566 -43.43 17.75 11.02
CA LEU A 566 -43.76 17.16 9.72
C LEU A 566 -42.86 17.66 8.58
N GLY A 567 -42.56 18.97 8.57
CA GLY A 567 -41.69 19.56 7.56
C GLY A 567 -40.26 19.02 7.61
N PHE A 568 -39.77 18.66 8.81
CA PHE A 568 -38.47 18.02 8.98
C PHE A 568 -38.50 16.57 8.47
N THR A 569 -39.46 15.76 8.93
CA THR A 569 -39.51 14.33 8.59
C THR A 569 -39.77 14.07 7.11
N GLU A 570 -40.72 14.77 6.50
CA GLU A 570 -41.04 14.59 5.07
C GLU A 570 -39.91 15.08 4.15
N SER A 571 -39.08 16.03 4.59
CA SER A 571 -37.90 16.46 3.80
C SER A 571 -36.84 15.36 3.64
N TRP A 572 -36.80 14.41 4.59
CA TRP A 572 -35.87 13.29 4.60
C TRP A 572 -36.45 11.98 4.05
N LYS A 573 -37.71 12.01 3.60
CA LYS A 573 -38.40 10.86 3.02
C LYS A 573 -37.88 10.54 1.63
N LEU A 574 -37.76 9.25 1.33
CA LEU A 574 -37.22 8.73 0.10
C LEU A 574 -38.32 8.15 -0.79
N THR A 575 -38.11 8.28 -2.09
CA THR A 575 -38.89 7.54 -3.10
C THR A 575 -38.25 6.17 -3.35
N PRO A 576 -38.99 5.18 -3.88
CA PRO A 576 -38.44 3.87 -4.21
C PRO A 576 -37.15 3.91 -5.03
N GLY A 577 -37.07 4.76 -6.06
CA GLY A 577 -35.88 4.88 -6.93
C GLY A 577 -34.63 5.47 -6.26
N SER A 578 -34.78 6.17 -5.13
CA SER A 578 -33.69 6.78 -4.37
C SER A 578 -33.28 5.98 -3.14
N SER A 579 -34.02 4.94 -2.78
CA SER A 579 -33.84 4.19 -1.54
C SER A 579 -32.93 2.97 -1.74
N LEU A 580 -31.92 2.82 -0.88
CA LEU A 580 -30.98 1.69 -0.88
C LEU A 580 -31.66 0.31 -0.75
N PHE A 581 -32.87 0.23 -0.18
CA PHE A 581 -33.63 -1.02 -0.14
C PHE A 581 -33.95 -1.57 -1.54
N TYR A 582 -34.02 -0.69 -2.54
CA TYR A 582 -34.26 -1.04 -3.94
C TYR A 582 -32.96 -1.22 -4.74
N HIS A 583 -31.80 -1.13 -4.11
CA HIS A 583 -30.52 -1.33 -4.78
C HIS A 583 -30.38 -2.77 -5.29
N ARG A 584 -30.20 -2.90 -6.60
CA ARG A 584 -30.05 -4.16 -7.37
C ARG A 584 -28.71 -4.18 -8.10
N GLY A 585 -27.60 -4.20 -7.36
CA GLY A 585 -26.26 -4.32 -7.94
C GLY A 585 -25.79 -3.10 -8.76
N GLY A 586 -24.52 -2.73 -8.60
CA GLY A 586 -23.87 -1.71 -9.44
C GLY A 586 -23.47 -2.25 -10.83
N PRO A 587 -22.88 -1.41 -11.71
CA PRO A 587 -22.25 -1.88 -12.94
C PRO A 587 -21.23 -2.98 -12.63
N GLN A 588 -21.12 -3.98 -13.51
CA GLN A 588 -20.27 -5.17 -13.37
C GLN A 588 -18.76 -4.81 -13.31
N LYS A 589 -18.31 -4.26 -12.18
CA LYS A 589 -16.90 -4.04 -11.86
C LYS A 589 -16.49 -5.18 -10.92
N CYS A 590 -15.63 -6.06 -11.39
CA CYS A 590 -15.17 -7.19 -10.57
C CYS A 590 -14.19 -6.79 -9.46
N LEU A 591 -13.73 -5.53 -9.45
CA LEU A 591 -12.78 -5.00 -8.48
C LEU A 591 -13.37 -3.71 -7.92
N ALA A 592 -13.74 -3.74 -6.64
CA ALA A 592 -13.99 -2.52 -5.87
C ALA A 592 -12.68 -1.70 -5.78
N GLU A 593 -12.79 -0.38 -5.74
CA GLU A 593 -11.67 0.47 -5.32
C GLU A 593 -11.29 0.08 -3.89
N ARG A 594 -10.08 -0.45 -3.69
CA ARG A 594 -9.67 -0.99 -2.39
C ARG A 594 -9.22 0.13 -1.46
N PHE A 595 -9.76 0.16 -0.24
CA PHE A 595 -9.20 0.96 0.85
C PHE A 595 -7.72 0.62 1.06
N LYS A 596 -6.92 1.66 1.31
CA LYS A 596 -5.50 1.53 1.57
C LYS A 596 -5.28 0.81 2.90
N THR A 597 -4.43 -0.20 2.89
CA THR A 597 -4.00 -0.92 4.10
C THR A 597 -2.91 -0.13 4.82
N TYR A 598 -2.98 -0.09 6.14
CA TYR A 598 -1.94 0.47 7.00
C TYR A 598 -1.44 -0.58 7.97
N CYS A 599 -0.30 -0.29 8.58
CA CYS A 599 0.47 -1.21 9.38
C CYS A 599 0.79 -0.61 10.73
N PHE A 600 0.62 -1.42 11.77
CA PHE A 600 1.23 -1.19 13.07
C PHE A 600 2.55 -1.99 13.15
N CYS A 601 3.64 -1.30 13.46
CA CYS A 601 4.99 -1.85 13.46
C CYS A 601 5.54 -1.87 14.90
N SER A 602 5.27 -2.91 15.68
CA SER A 602 5.69 -2.96 17.09
C SER A 602 7.09 -3.55 17.29
N GLU A 603 7.78 -3.08 18.33
CA GLU A 603 9.07 -3.59 18.80
C GLU A 603 8.83 -4.69 19.85
N ASN A 604 9.35 -5.91 19.64
CA ASN A 604 9.28 -6.97 20.66
C ASN A 604 10.52 -6.94 21.59
N ALA A 605 10.46 -7.63 22.73
CA ALA A 605 11.53 -7.67 23.74
C ALA A 605 12.88 -8.25 23.24
N GLN A 606 12.93 -8.79 22.02
CA GLN A 606 14.12 -9.37 21.38
C GLN A 606 14.61 -8.51 20.19
N ASN A 607 14.10 -7.28 20.05
CA ASN A 607 14.34 -6.36 18.92
C ASN A 607 13.94 -6.92 17.54
N ASN A 608 13.02 -7.88 17.48
CA ASN A 608 12.38 -8.28 16.23
C ASN A 608 11.11 -7.45 16.01
N GLN A 609 10.95 -6.97 14.78
CA GLN A 609 9.78 -6.23 14.34
C GLN A 609 8.58 -7.17 14.20
N VAL A 610 7.46 -6.85 14.85
CA VAL A 610 6.17 -7.50 14.60
C VAL A 610 5.34 -6.53 13.76
N ILE A 611 4.96 -6.98 12.57
CA ILE A 611 4.22 -6.19 11.59
C ILE A 611 2.79 -6.70 11.53
N ASN A 612 1.83 -5.81 11.82
CA ASN A 612 0.41 -6.09 11.64
C ASN A 612 -0.19 -5.10 10.64
N CYS A 613 -0.31 -5.53 9.38
CA CYS A 613 -0.91 -4.74 8.30
C CYS A 613 -2.33 -5.25 8.02
N THR A 614 -3.34 -4.47 8.36
CA THR A 614 -4.74 -4.79 8.08
C THR A 614 -5.49 -3.54 7.63
N THR A 615 -6.59 -3.69 6.89
CA THR A 615 -7.45 -2.54 6.57
C THR A 615 -8.10 -1.97 7.82
N ASN A 616 -8.32 -2.81 8.83
CA ASN A 616 -8.79 -2.39 10.15
C ASN A 616 -7.67 -1.83 11.04
N ALA A 617 -6.41 -1.73 10.60
CA ALA A 617 -5.34 -1.24 11.47
C ALA A 617 -5.59 0.21 11.92
N ILE A 618 -6.27 1.01 11.08
CA ILE A 618 -6.68 2.38 11.42
C ILE A 618 -7.85 2.38 12.41
N VAL A 619 -8.65 1.32 12.49
CA VAL A 619 -9.90 1.27 13.28
C VAL A 619 -9.71 0.31 14.45
N ASP A 620 -9.54 0.84 15.65
CA ASP A 620 -9.78 0.05 16.86
C ASP A 620 -11.22 0.26 17.31
N ARG A 621 -11.89 -0.80 17.73
CA ARG A 621 -13.19 -0.65 18.37
C ARG A 621 -13.17 -1.42 19.67
N PRO A 622 -13.29 -0.73 20.82
CA PRO A 622 -13.40 -1.42 22.09
C PRO A 622 -14.64 -2.32 22.05
N LYS A 623 -14.46 -3.56 22.47
CA LYS A 623 -15.55 -4.55 22.62
C LYS A 623 -15.29 -5.34 23.87
N TYR A 624 -16.36 -5.76 24.55
CA TYR A 624 -16.25 -6.76 25.59
C TYR A 624 -15.78 -8.10 24.99
N ILE A 625 -14.88 -8.79 25.68
CA ILE A 625 -14.47 -10.14 25.29
C ILE A 625 -15.67 -11.06 25.51
N VAL A 626 -16.41 -11.33 24.45
CA VAL A 626 -17.49 -12.32 24.46
C VAL A 626 -16.87 -13.71 24.57
N GLY A 627 -17.48 -14.60 25.35
CA GLY A 627 -17.08 -16.02 25.44
C GLY A 627 -17.15 -16.75 24.08
N ASN A 628 -17.03 -18.08 24.10
CA ASN A 628 -16.97 -18.94 22.89
C ASN A 628 -18.17 -18.81 21.89
N ASN A 629 -19.18 -17.99 22.18
CA ASN A 629 -20.32 -17.69 21.32
C ASN A 629 -20.08 -16.43 20.47
N GLN A 630 -19.11 -16.51 19.55
CA GLN A 630 -18.80 -15.40 18.65
C GLN A 630 -19.93 -15.20 17.64
N TYR A 631 -20.21 -13.93 17.30
CA TYR A 631 -21.06 -13.58 16.16
C TYR A 631 -20.56 -14.32 14.91
N GLN A 632 -21.48 -14.84 14.10
CA GLN A 632 -21.16 -15.53 12.85
C GLN A 632 -21.12 -14.51 11.70
N GLU A 633 -20.05 -14.54 10.93
CA GLU A 633 -19.93 -13.69 9.73
C GLU A 633 -20.79 -14.28 8.61
N LEU A 634 -21.64 -13.45 8.00
CA LEU A 634 -22.48 -13.84 6.87
C LEU A 634 -21.69 -13.64 5.56
N ASN A 635 -21.55 -14.71 4.79
CA ASN A 635 -20.93 -14.71 3.48
C ASN A 635 -22.00 -14.89 2.40
N PHE A 636 -21.87 -14.11 1.34
CA PHE A 636 -22.88 -13.98 0.30
C PHE A 636 -22.39 -14.69 -0.97
N PRO A 637 -22.99 -15.84 -1.36
CA PRO A 637 -22.61 -16.53 -2.58
C PRO A 637 -22.93 -15.70 -3.84
N GLY A 638 -23.84 -14.71 -3.75
CA GLY A 638 -24.12 -13.73 -4.81
C GLY A 638 -22.93 -12.83 -5.20
N ALA A 639 -21.82 -12.85 -4.45
CA ALA A 639 -20.55 -12.29 -4.91
C ALA A 639 -19.96 -13.04 -6.14
N GLU A 640 -20.62 -14.10 -6.63
CA GLU A 640 -20.37 -14.78 -7.91
C GLU A 640 -20.52 -13.90 -9.17
N HIS A 641 -20.90 -12.62 -9.05
CA HIS A 641 -21.05 -11.69 -10.19
C HIS A 641 -19.74 -11.26 -10.90
N CYS A 642 -18.59 -11.80 -10.46
CA CYS A 642 -17.28 -11.58 -11.09
C CYS A 642 -16.82 -12.68 -12.06
N GLY A 643 -17.74 -13.53 -12.55
CA GLY A 643 -17.47 -14.47 -13.66
C GLY A 643 -16.62 -15.69 -13.29
N LYS A 644 -16.33 -15.92 -12.00
CA LYS A 644 -15.70 -17.16 -11.51
C LYS A 644 -16.63 -17.80 -10.50
N ARG A 645 -17.34 -18.86 -10.90
CA ARG A 645 -17.89 -19.84 -9.94
C ARG A 645 -16.72 -20.31 -9.08
N ARG A 646 -16.63 -19.84 -7.83
CA ARG A 646 -15.79 -20.53 -6.85
C ARG A 646 -16.35 -21.95 -6.82
N ARG A 647 -15.54 -22.94 -7.21
CA ARG A 647 -15.93 -24.34 -7.00
C ARG A 647 -16.30 -24.44 -5.53
N ARG A 648 -17.57 -24.80 -5.25
CA ARG A 648 -18.13 -25.05 -3.92
C ARG A 648 -17.43 -26.26 -3.26
N ARG A 649 -16.11 -26.18 -3.09
CA ARG A 649 -15.45 -26.96 -2.05
C ARG A 649 -15.76 -26.19 -0.78
N ARG A 650 -16.51 -26.86 0.10
CA ARG A 650 -16.51 -26.60 1.53
C ARG A 650 -15.03 -26.46 1.92
N ASP A 651 -14.51 -25.24 2.02
CA ASP A 651 -13.20 -25.03 2.65
C ASP A 651 -13.45 -25.38 4.12
N VAL A 652 -12.98 -26.56 4.51
CA VAL A 652 -13.19 -27.18 5.83
C VAL A 652 -12.51 -26.38 6.95
N GLU A 653 -11.85 -25.25 6.65
CA GLU A 653 -11.01 -24.50 7.59
C GLU A 653 -11.68 -23.31 8.30
N THR A 654 -12.94 -22.95 8.01
CA THR A 654 -13.62 -21.92 8.82
C THR A 654 -15.09 -22.25 9.10
N GLN A 655 -15.36 -22.98 10.20
CA GLN A 655 -16.70 -23.12 10.83
C GLN A 655 -17.35 -21.76 11.26
N LYS A 656 -16.75 -20.61 10.95
CA LYS A 656 -17.18 -19.28 11.41
C LYS A 656 -18.04 -18.49 10.41
N THR A 657 -18.20 -19.00 9.20
CA THR A 657 -18.78 -18.24 8.08
C THR A 657 -20.04 -18.91 7.56
N LEU A 658 -21.18 -18.22 7.66
CA LEU A 658 -22.50 -18.70 7.24
C LEU A 658 -22.78 -18.31 5.79
N ILE A 659 -23.11 -19.26 4.90
CA ILE A 659 -23.37 -18.97 3.49
C ILE A 659 -24.87 -18.75 3.28
N LEU A 660 -25.27 -17.50 3.06
CA LEU A 660 -26.68 -17.18 2.83
C LEU A 660 -27.21 -17.75 1.51
N PRO A 661 -28.46 -18.24 1.44
CA PRO A 661 -29.09 -18.65 0.19
C PRO A 661 -29.18 -17.49 -0.83
N ASP A 662 -29.10 -17.79 -2.13
CA ASP A 662 -29.28 -16.80 -3.20
C ASP A 662 -30.77 -16.39 -3.30
N ASP A 663 -31.05 -15.16 -2.90
CA ASP A 663 -32.40 -14.62 -2.90
C ASP A 663 -32.90 -14.24 -4.30
N GLY A 664 -32.03 -14.18 -5.31
CA GLY A 664 -32.40 -13.81 -6.68
C GLY A 664 -33.16 -12.47 -6.74
N GLU A 665 -34.21 -12.40 -7.56
CA GLU A 665 -35.05 -11.18 -7.69
C GLU A 665 -36.00 -10.94 -6.50
N ASP A 666 -36.20 -11.94 -5.63
CA ASP A 666 -37.23 -11.90 -4.59
C ASP A 666 -36.85 -11.03 -3.37
N ALA A 667 -35.58 -10.61 -3.28
CA ALA A 667 -35.05 -9.76 -2.22
C ALA A 667 -35.53 -8.29 -2.30
N VAL A 668 -35.97 -7.84 -3.47
CA VAL A 668 -36.37 -6.44 -3.70
C VAL A 668 -37.83 -6.39 -4.15
N TYR A 669 -38.68 -5.83 -3.30
CA TYR A 669 -40.13 -5.71 -3.52
C TYR A 669 -40.59 -4.25 -3.46
N PHE A 670 -41.73 -3.96 -4.08
CA PHE A 670 -42.37 -2.65 -3.98
C PHE A 670 -43.00 -2.48 -2.60
N TYR A 671 -42.52 -1.49 -1.84
CA TYR A 671 -42.99 -1.17 -0.50
C TYR A 671 -43.96 0.01 -0.54
N ASP A 672 -45.25 -0.27 -0.32
CA ASP A 672 -46.33 0.72 -0.32
C ASP A 672 -47.16 0.61 0.97
N PRO A 673 -46.67 1.17 2.09
CA PRO A 673 -47.33 1.05 3.36
C PRO A 673 -48.39 2.14 3.57
N ILE A 674 -49.47 1.77 4.26
CA ILE A 674 -50.52 2.71 4.66
C ILE A 674 -50.02 3.56 5.83
N GLN A 675 -50.29 4.87 5.84
CA GLN A 675 -49.98 5.72 6.99
C GLN A 675 -50.91 5.40 8.18
N PRO A 676 -50.42 5.43 9.43
CA PRO A 676 -51.26 5.22 10.60
C PRO A 676 -52.33 6.31 10.65
N ASN A 677 -53.61 5.90 10.62
CA ASN A 677 -54.75 6.80 10.46
C ASN A 677 -55.51 7.03 11.80
N LYS A 678 -54.85 6.78 12.93
CA LYS A 678 -55.43 6.84 14.28
C LYS A 678 -54.86 8.00 15.09
N THR A 679 -55.70 8.61 15.92
CA THR A 679 -55.27 9.52 16.98
C THR A 679 -54.36 8.80 17.97
N LEU A 680 -53.31 9.47 18.44
CA LEU A 680 -52.39 8.92 19.44
C LEU A 680 -53.16 8.52 20.71
N PRO A 681 -52.82 7.38 21.34
CA PRO A 681 -53.46 6.94 22.57
C PRO A 681 -53.21 7.93 23.73
N SER A 682 -54.14 7.96 24.68
CA SER A 682 -54.05 8.78 25.90
C SER A 682 -54.16 7.90 27.13
N PHE A 683 -53.56 8.32 28.24
CA PHE A 683 -53.82 7.69 29.54
C PHE A 683 -55.21 8.08 30.09
N PRO A 684 -55.88 7.20 30.86
CA PRO A 684 -55.52 5.80 31.08
C PRO A 684 -55.71 4.96 29.79
N THR A 685 -54.87 3.94 29.63
CA THR A 685 -54.91 3.04 28.48
C THR A 685 -56.19 2.18 28.46
N PRO A 686 -56.51 1.47 27.35
CA PRO A 686 -57.70 0.60 27.30
C PRO A 686 -57.76 -0.48 28.39
N ASN A 687 -56.63 -1.03 28.84
CA ASN A 687 -56.55 -1.96 29.99
C ASN A 687 -56.53 -1.24 31.35
N GLY A 688 -56.69 0.08 31.39
CA GLY A 688 -56.80 0.88 32.60
C GLY A 688 -55.47 1.27 33.24
N ILE A 689 -54.35 1.17 32.53
CA ILE A 689 -53.03 1.58 33.03
C ILE A 689 -53.01 3.11 33.07
N THR A 690 -52.72 3.68 34.24
CA THR A 690 -52.59 5.12 34.44
C THR A 690 -51.14 5.57 34.19
N GLU A 691 -50.95 6.84 33.84
CA GLU A 691 -49.61 7.42 33.67
C GLU A 691 -48.72 7.24 34.91
N VAL A 692 -49.30 7.39 36.10
CA VAL A 692 -48.59 7.18 37.38
C VAL A 692 -48.13 5.73 37.55
N GLN A 693 -48.97 4.76 37.15
CA GLN A 693 -48.57 3.35 37.16
C GLN A 693 -47.47 3.07 36.13
N ALA A 694 -47.55 3.66 34.94
CA ALA A 694 -46.50 3.51 33.93
C ALA A 694 -45.16 4.06 34.43
N ILE A 695 -45.12 5.29 34.95
CA ILE A 695 -43.91 5.91 35.51
C ILE A 695 -43.30 5.04 36.61
N PHE A 696 -44.12 4.60 37.57
CA PHE A 696 -43.65 3.78 38.69
C PHE A 696 -43.00 2.47 38.23
N ASN A 697 -43.62 1.74 37.31
CA ASN A 697 -43.08 0.45 36.87
C ASN A 697 -41.87 0.61 35.96
N CYS A 698 -41.84 1.64 35.10
CA CYS A 698 -40.67 1.96 34.27
C CYS A 698 -39.47 2.34 35.13
N ASP A 699 -39.64 3.24 36.11
CA ASP A 699 -38.58 3.64 37.04
C ASP A 699 -38.06 2.43 37.85
N LYS A 700 -38.99 1.63 38.38
CA LYS A 700 -38.66 0.41 39.13
C LYS A 700 -37.86 -0.58 38.28
N ALA A 701 -38.30 -0.88 37.06
CA ALA A 701 -37.63 -1.83 36.18
C ALA A 701 -36.20 -1.40 35.84
N LEU A 702 -36.00 -0.10 35.59
CA LEU A 702 -34.69 0.43 35.23
C LEU A 702 -33.75 0.54 36.44
N ARG A 703 -34.23 0.96 37.62
CA ARG A 703 -33.36 1.20 38.79
C ARG A 703 -33.18 -0.02 39.69
N GLU A 704 -34.17 -0.91 39.78
CA GLU A 704 -34.13 -2.06 40.70
C GLU A 704 -33.69 -3.37 40.05
N SER A 705 -33.62 -3.44 38.71
CA SER A 705 -33.08 -4.60 37.99
C SER A 705 -31.60 -4.84 38.33
N GLU A 706 -31.14 -6.08 38.18
CA GLU A 706 -29.73 -6.44 38.38
C GLU A 706 -28.81 -5.59 37.49
N SER A 707 -29.18 -5.52 36.22
CA SER A 707 -28.51 -4.74 35.20
C SER A 707 -28.50 -3.23 35.52
N GLY A 708 -29.62 -2.70 36.02
CA GLY A 708 -29.76 -1.29 36.39
C GLY A 708 -28.87 -0.86 37.54
N LYS A 709 -28.78 -1.68 38.59
CA LYS A 709 -27.92 -1.40 39.76
C LYS A 709 -26.45 -1.28 39.36
N VAL A 710 -25.96 -2.22 38.55
CA VAL A 710 -24.57 -2.22 38.06
C VAL A 710 -24.31 -1.02 37.15
N CYS A 711 -25.21 -0.74 36.21
CA CYS A 711 -25.05 0.38 35.28
C CYS A 711 -25.06 1.74 35.98
N LEU A 712 -25.97 1.96 36.93
CA LEU A 712 -26.05 3.22 37.68
C LEU A 712 -24.91 3.40 38.68
N GLU A 713 -24.34 2.30 39.20
CA GLU A 713 -23.15 2.35 40.04
C GLU A 713 -21.90 2.75 39.23
N LEU A 714 -21.76 2.20 38.02
CA LEU A 714 -20.60 2.45 37.15
C LEU A 714 -20.70 3.75 36.33
N VAL A 715 -21.92 4.13 35.94
CA VAL A 715 -22.22 5.30 35.11
C VAL A 715 -23.32 6.14 35.79
N PRO A 716 -22.97 6.96 36.79
CA PRO A 716 -23.94 7.74 37.54
C PRO A 716 -24.73 8.75 36.69
N ASP A 717 -24.12 9.25 35.60
CA ASP A 717 -24.69 10.26 34.70
C ASP A 717 -25.46 9.67 33.50
N LEU A 718 -25.79 8.37 33.53
CA LEU A 718 -26.58 7.72 32.50
C LEU A 718 -27.98 8.37 32.42
N ASP A 719 -28.44 8.74 31.22
CA ASP A 719 -29.76 9.36 30.98
C ASP A 719 -30.91 8.34 31.15
N ILE A 720 -31.14 7.94 32.41
CA ILE A 720 -32.24 7.05 32.78
C ILE A 720 -33.59 7.74 32.62
N ASP A 721 -33.67 9.04 32.88
CA ASP A 721 -34.94 9.77 32.84
C ASP A 721 -35.49 9.81 31.41
N GLY A 722 -34.64 10.00 30.38
CA GLY A 722 -35.05 9.86 28.99
C GLY A 722 -35.54 8.45 28.63
N ILE A 723 -34.94 7.40 29.19
CA ILE A 723 -35.37 6.01 28.97
C ILE A 723 -36.72 5.74 29.66
N ILE A 724 -36.94 6.29 30.87
CA ILE A 724 -38.23 6.22 31.58
C ILE A 724 -39.32 6.87 30.73
N GLU A 725 -39.07 8.06 30.17
CA GLU A 725 -40.04 8.73 29.31
C GLU A 725 -40.42 7.89 28.09
N SER A 726 -39.46 7.23 27.43
CA SER A 726 -39.77 6.31 26.31
C SER A 726 -40.61 5.13 26.77
N CYS A 727 -40.24 4.52 27.90
CA CYS A 727 -40.98 3.39 28.48
C CYS A 727 -42.44 3.74 28.82
N VAL A 728 -42.68 4.96 29.30
CA VAL A 728 -44.03 5.45 29.60
C VAL A 728 -44.85 5.63 28.32
N GLU A 729 -44.24 6.21 27.27
CA GLU A 729 -44.88 6.34 25.95
C GLU A 729 -45.17 4.96 25.33
N ASP A 730 -44.21 4.03 25.39
CA ASP A 730 -44.38 2.64 24.95
C ASP A 730 -45.56 1.98 25.67
N THR A 731 -45.64 2.13 26.99
CA THR A 731 -46.75 1.60 27.80
C THR A 731 -48.09 2.16 27.33
N LYS A 732 -48.15 3.45 26.97
CA LYS A 732 -49.35 4.12 26.46
C LYS A 732 -49.80 3.57 25.10
N ILE A 733 -48.83 3.25 24.24
CA ILE A 733 -49.08 2.78 22.86
C ILE A 733 -49.41 1.29 22.83
N LEU A 734 -48.68 0.50 23.62
CA LEU A 734 -48.80 -0.96 23.70
C LEU A 734 -50.00 -1.41 24.53
N ASP A 735 -50.38 -0.62 25.53
CA ASP A 735 -51.29 -1.05 26.59
C ASP A 735 -50.79 -2.30 27.34
N ASP A 736 -49.45 -2.43 27.44
CA ASP A 736 -48.71 -3.54 28.06
C ASP A 736 -47.45 -3.02 28.76
N ILE A 737 -47.39 -3.20 30.08
CA ILE A 737 -46.31 -2.67 30.92
C ILE A 737 -45.08 -3.59 30.95
N GLU A 738 -45.26 -4.89 30.75
CA GLU A 738 -44.19 -5.88 30.84
C GLU A 738 -43.29 -5.80 29.61
N VAL A 739 -43.90 -5.70 28.42
CA VAL A 739 -43.18 -5.49 27.16
C VAL A 739 -42.41 -4.15 27.18
N ALA A 740 -43.04 -3.06 27.62
CA ALA A 740 -42.42 -1.74 27.68
C ALA A 740 -41.22 -1.71 28.64
N THR A 741 -41.36 -2.28 29.84
CA THR A 741 -40.27 -2.32 30.83
C THR A 741 -39.11 -3.21 30.40
N SER A 742 -39.38 -4.38 29.79
CA SER A 742 -38.34 -5.26 29.25
C SER A 742 -37.54 -4.57 28.14
N SER A 743 -38.23 -3.88 27.22
CA SER A 743 -37.59 -3.08 26.16
C SER A 743 -36.67 -2.00 26.74
N ALA A 744 -37.18 -1.26 27.73
CA ALA A 744 -36.45 -0.17 28.38
C ALA A 744 -35.16 -0.66 29.05
N VAL A 745 -35.20 -1.80 29.75
CA VAL A 745 -34.01 -2.42 30.36
C VAL A 745 -32.97 -2.76 29.30
N GLY A 746 -33.38 -3.28 28.14
CA GLY A 746 -32.45 -3.54 27.04
C GLY A 746 -31.80 -2.25 26.49
N VAL A 747 -32.59 -1.17 26.31
CA VAL A 747 -32.04 0.13 25.86
C VAL A 747 -31.04 0.70 26.87
N MET A 748 -31.30 0.56 28.18
CA MET A 748 -30.37 0.95 29.23
C MET A 748 -29.08 0.15 29.20
N LYS A 749 -29.14 -1.17 28.96
CA LYS A 749 -27.94 -2.01 28.79
C LYS A 749 -27.09 -1.53 27.62
N ASP A 750 -27.71 -1.27 26.47
CA ASP A 750 -27.00 -0.80 25.27
C ASP A 750 -26.34 0.57 25.52
N ALA A 751 -27.02 1.50 26.19
CA ALA A 751 -26.46 2.82 26.54
C ALA A 751 -25.30 2.71 27.55
N CYS A 752 -25.45 1.84 28.54
CA CYS A 752 -24.44 1.55 29.56
C CYS A 752 -23.18 0.89 28.96
N GLU A 753 -23.36 -0.09 28.06
CA GLU A 753 -22.28 -0.69 27.29
C GLU A 753 -21.50 0.38 26.53
N GLU A 754 -22.17 1.29 25.83
CA GLU A 754 -21.47 2.26 25.01
C GLU A 754 -20.72 3.32 25.80
N VAL A 755 -21.29 3.82 26.91
CA VAL A 755 -20.56 4.78 27.76
C VAL A 755 -19.31 4.12 28.35
N THR A 756 -19.39 2.84 28.72
CA THR A 756 -18.29 2.11 29.37
C THR A 756 -17.21 1.68 28.38
N LEU A 757 -17.57 1.34 27.13
CA LEU A 757 -16.60 1.11 26.06
C LEU A 757 -15.92 2.40 25.60
N ARG A 758 -16.61 3.54 25.64
CA ARG A 758 -16.05 4.83 25.20
C ARG A 758 -15.19 5.51 26.27
N ASN A 759 -15.59 5.45 27.54
CA ASN A 759 -14.92 6.17 28.61
C ASN A 759 -13.78 5.35 29.23
N ILE A 760 -12.55 5.61 28.79
CA ILE A 760 -11.35 4.89 29.27
C ILE A 760 -11.10 5.04 30.76
N THR A 761 -11.63 6.08 31.41
CA THR A 761 -11.42 6.31 32.85
C THR A 761 -12.09 5.24 33.72
N LEU A 762 -13.06 4.51 33.17
CA LEU A 762 -13.73 3.39 33.83
C LEU A 762 -12.94 2.08 33.71
N TRP A 763 -11.96 2.01 32.81
CA TRP A 763 -11.24 0.79 32.49
C TRP A 763 -10.21 0.43 33.56
N LYS A 764 -9.95 -0.87 33.72
CA LYS A 764 -8.96 -1.40 34.68
C LYS A 764 -7.87 -2.16 33.93
N THR A 765 -6.65 -2.10 34.45
CA THR A 765 -5.54 -2.90 33.92
C THR A 765 -5.78 -4.37 34.29
N ASP A 766 -5.71 -5.26 33.29
CA ASP A 766 -5.82 -6.69 33.50
C ASP A 766 -4.51 -7.24 34.08
N ASP A 767 -4.60 -7.88 35.25
CA ASP A 767 -3.44 -8.36 36.01
C ASP A 767 -2.60 -9.43 35.28
N THR A 768 -3.19 -10.12 34.28
CA THR A 768 -2.52 -11.19 33.53
C THR A 768 -1.84 -10.70 32.26
N THR A 769 -2.44 -9.71 31.58
CA THR A 769 -1.94 -9.19 30.29
C THR A 769 -1.25 -7.83 30.41
N GLY A 770 -1.47 -7.11 31.52
CA GLY A 770 -1.01 -5.74 31.70
C GLY A 770 -1.70 -4.72 30.79
N GLN A 771 -2.75 -5.11 30.06
CA GLN A 771 -3.50 -4.23 29.15
C GLN A 771 -4.71 -3.61 29.85
N LEU A 772 -5.07 -2.39 29.46
CA LEU A 772 -6.32 -1.76 29.90
C LEU A 772 -7.52 -2.48 29.27
N GLN A 773 -8.56 -2.78 30.06
CA GLN A 773 -9.77 -3.46 29.61
C GLN A 773 -11.03 -2.79 30.19
N PRO A 774 -12.16 -2.82 29.45
CA PRO A 774 -13.45 -2.35 29.95
C PRO A 774 -13.89 -3.06 31.24
N PRO A 775 -14.79 -2.45 32.05
CA PRO A 775 -15.28 -3.04 33.30
C PRO A 775 -15.97 -4.40 33.10
N LYS A 776 -15.36 -5.50 33.59
CA LYS A 776 -15.89 -6.87 33.45
C LYS A 776 -17.34 -7.03 33.96
N ALA A 777 -17.71 -6.29 35.02
CA ALA A 777 -19.06 -6.31 35.59
C ALA A 777 -20.17 -5.90 34.59
N VAL A 778 -19.85 -5.06 33.59
CA VAL A 778 -20.81 -4.71 32.54
C VAL A 778 -21.03 -5.92 31.63
N ALA A 779 -19.96 -6.61 31.22
CA ALA A 779 -20.09 -7.82 30.41
C ALA A 779 -20.97 -8.88 31.10
N GLU A 780 -20.96 -8.95 32.43
CA GLU A 780 -21.76 -9.89 33.23
C GLU A 780 -23.26 -9.54 33.27
N ILE A 781 -23.70 -8.40 32.74
CA ILE A 781 -25.14 -8.02 32.68
C ILE A 781 -25.68 -7.87 31.24
N LEU A 782 -24.82 -7.96 30.21
CA LEU A 782 -25.21 -7.80 28.79
C LEU A 782 -25.93 -9.01 28.19
N CYS A 783 -26.21 -10.04 28.99
CA CYS A 783 -26.88 -11.23 28.48
C CYS A 783 -28.32 -10.96 28.01
N PRO A 784 -28.75 -11.61 26.92
CA PRO A 784 -30.10 -11.48 26.40
C PRO A 784 -31.11 -11.98 27.42
N ASN A 785 -32.18 -11.21 27.64
CA ASN A 785 -33.29 -11.53 28.55
C ASN A 785 -32.87 -12.01 29.96
N GLU A 786 -31.69 -11.61 30.45
CA GLU A 786 -31.17 -12.09 31.75
C GLU A 786 -31.17 -13.63 31.86
N CYS A 787 -30.83 -14.29 30.74
CA CYS A 787 -30.83 -15.75 30.61
C CYS A 787 -32.15 -16.42 30.96
N SER A 788 -33.26 -15.68 30.80
CA SER A 788 -34.64 -16.12 31.04
C SER A 788 -34.87 -16.76 32.41
N GLY A 789 -33.99 -16.48 33.39
CA GLY A 789 -34.00 -17.11 34.71
C GLY A 789 -33.62 -18.60 34.75
N ASN A 790 -33.18 -19.20 33.65
CA ASN A 790 -32.76 -20.61 33.56
C ASN A 790 -31.24 -20.72 33.28
N GLY A 791 -30.47 -19.89 33.95
CA GLY A 791 -29.02 -19.85 33.80
C GLY A 791 -28.43 -18.60 34.44
N TYR A 792 -27.15 -18.37 34.18
CA TYR A 792 -26.44 -17.18 34.64
C TYR A 792 -25.64 -16.55 33.51
N CYS A 793 -25.42 -15.23 33.61
CA CYS A 793 -24.65 -14.50 32.61
C CYS A 793 -23.14 -14.59 32.88
N ALA A 794 -22.37 -14.92 31.86
CA ALA A 794 -20.91 -14.90 31.90
C ALA A 794 -20.35 -14.30 30.60
N ASN A 795 -19.68 -13.14 30.69
CA ASN A 795 -19.08 -12.45 29.53
C ASN A 795 -20.05 -12.27 28.35
N ALA A 796 -21.20 -11.65 28.63
CA ALA A 796 -22.31 -11.40 27.69
C ALA A 796 -22.91 -12.67 27.06
N THR A 797 -22.64 -13.84 27.64
CA THR A 797 -23.14 -15.14 27.17
C THR A 797 -23.91 -15.83 28.28
N CYS A 798 -25.09 -16.34 27.99
CA CYS A 798 -25.82 -17.14 28.95
C CYS A 798 -25.22 -18.54 29.06
N VAL A 799 -24.90 -18.94 30.29
CA VAL A 799 -24.60 -20.31 30.65
C VAL A 799 -25.88 -20.91 31.22
N CYS A 800 -26.52 -21.76 30.42
CA CYS A 800 -27.82 -22.32 30.74
C CYS A 800 -27.75 -23.46 31.75
N ASP A 801 -28.81 -23.57 32.55
CA ASP A 801 -29.05 -24.72 33.41
C ASP A 801 -29.31 -25.99 32.56
N GLU A 802 -29.15 -27.16 33.17
CA GLU A 802 -29.32 -28.45 32.51
C GLU A 802 -30.70 -28.55 31.82
N GLY A 803 -30.70 -28.96 30.55
CA GLY A 803 -31.90 -29.07 29.71
C GLY A 803 -32.24 -27.81 28.90
N TYR A 804 -31.61 -26.65 29.13
CA TYR A 804 -31.85 -25.42 28.36
C TYR A 804 -30.67 -25.10 27.44
N LEU A 805 -30.94 -24.75 26.17
CA LEU A 805 -29.89 -24.64 25.15
C LEU A 805 -29.94 -23.37 24.27
N SER A 806 -30.99 -22.56 24.33
CA SER A 806 -31.03 -21.31 23.54
C SER A 806 -30.05 -20.27 24.08
N ALA A 807 -29.71 -19.27 23.25
CA ALA A 807 -28.77 -18.21 23.62
C ALA A 807 -29.21 -17.37 24.84
N ASP A 808 -30.49 -17.39 25.19
CA ASP A 808 -31.08 -16.77 26.36
C ASP A 808 -31.69 -17.78 27.35
N CYS A 809 -31.40 -19.07 27.20
CA CYS A 809 -31.91 -20.18 28.04
C CYS A 809 -33.44 -20.26 28.17
N SER A 810 -34.18 -19.81 27.14
CA SER A 810 -35.64 -19.87 27.10
C SER A 810 -36.21 -21.17 26.52
N ILE A 811 -35.41 -21.97 25.81
CA ILE A 811 -35.87 -23.18 25.10
C ILE A 811 -35.25 -24.44 25.71
N HIS A 812 -36.09 -25.42 26.04
CA HIS A 812 -35.68 -26.74 26.50
C HIS A 812 -35.22 -27.63 25.33
N GLU A 813 -34.22 -28.48 25.54
CA GLU A 813 -33.58 -29.29 24.49
C GLU A 813 -34.52 -30.27 23.79
N ASP A 814 -35.52 -30.77 24.52
CA ASP A 814 -36.53 -31.69 23.99
C ASP A 814 -37.64 -31.01 23.19
N ASP A 815 -37.79 -29.68 23.30
CA ASP A 815 -38.87 -28.96 22.64
C ASP A 815 -38.59 -28.84 21.14
N PRO A 816 -39.44 -29.44 20.27
CA PRO A 816 -39.25 -29.34 18.83
C PRO A 816 -39.53 -27.90 18.36
N PRO A 817 -38.78 -27.41 17.34
CA PRO A 817 -39.04 -26.11 16.76
C PRO A 817 -40.41 -26.05 16.08
N VAL A 818 -40.98 -24.85 15.98
CA VAL A 818 -42.27 -24.63 15.33
C VAL A 818 -42.06 -24.24 13.88
N LEU A 819 -42.44 -25.13 12.95
CA LEU A 819 -42.47 -24.84 11.52
C LEU A 819 -43.71 -23.99 11.19
N VAL A 820 -43.52 -22.82 10.58
CA VAL A 820 -44.63 -21.95 10.15
C VAL A 820 -44.88 -22.10 8.65
N LYS A 821 -43.85 -21.97 7.82
CA LYS A 821 -43.95 -22.13 6.35
C LYS A 821 -42.57 -22.24 5.70
N VAL A 822 -42.52 -22.78 4.49
CA VAL A 822 -41.38 -22.61 3.59
C VAL A 822 -41.49 -21.27 2.86
N ALA A 823 -40.36 -20.57 2.69
CA ALA A 823 -40.31 -19.29 1.98
C ALA A 823 -40.77 -19.43 0.51
N PHE A 824 -41.10 -18.30 -0.12
CA PHE A 824 -41.57 -18.25 -1.52
C PHE A 824 -42.75 -19.20 -1.82
N ASN A 825 -43.62 -19.39 -0.84
CA ASN A 825 -44.76 -20.31 -0.89
C ASN A 825 -44.36 -21.76 -1.20
N GLY A 826 -43.11 -22.17 -0.93
CA GLY A 826 -42.65 -23.54 -1.15
C GLY A 826 -42.56 -23.95 -2.62
N LEU A 827 -42.34 -23.01 -3.56
CA LEU A 827 -42.11 -23.32 -4.98
C LEU A 827 -40.68 -22.95 -5.37
N CYS A 828 -40.01 -23.81 -6.16
CA CYS A 828 -38.69 -23.55 -6.72
C CYS A 828 -38.63 -23.90 -8.20
N ASP A 829 -38.29 -22.92 -9.03
CA ASP A 829 -38.08 -23.11 -10.46
C ASP A 829 -36.64 -23.51 -10.74
N ILE A 830 -36.44 -24.75 -11.20
CA ILE A 830 -35.10 -25.30 -11.50
C ILE A 830 -34.39 -24.58 -12.65
N ARG A 831 -35.12 -23.78 -13.44
CA ARG A 831 -34.55 -22.93 -14.50
C ARG A 831 -33.96 -21.63 -13.96
N GLN A 832 -34.40 -21.18 -12.79
CA GLN A 832 -33.97 -19.92 -12.18
C GLN A 832 -32.93 -20.14 -11.08
N LYS A 833 -33.08 -21.19 -10.27
CA LYS A 833 -32.20 -21.50 -9.12
C LYS A 833 -31.88 -23.01 -9.12
N ASP A 834 -30.84 -23.42 -8.41
CA ASP A 834 -30.41 -24.83 -8.34
C ASP A 834 -31.30 -25.70 -7.44
N CYS A 835 -32.18 -25.10 -6.63
CA CYS A 835 -33.16 -25.77 -5.76
C CYS A 835 -32.53 -26.79 -4.79
N VAL A 836 -31.25 -26.62 -4.43
CA VAL A 836 -30.53 -27.50 -3.49
C VAL A 836 -30.64 -27.06 -2.02
N ARG A 837 -31.21 -25.88 -1.78
CA ARG A 837 -31.50 -25.34 -0.45
C ARG A 837 -32.83 -24.63 -0.44
N THR A 838 -33.45 -24.56 0.73
CA THR A 838 -34.65 -23.75 0.92
C THR A 838 -34.64 -23.01 2.25
N ARG A 839 -35.27 -21.84 2.26
CA ARG A 839 -35.48 -21.05 3.48
C ARG A 839 -36.75 -21.50 4.16
N VAL A 840 -36.66 -21.78 5.45
CA VAL A 840 -37.78 -22.23 6.27
C VAL A 840 -38.02 -21.23 7.39
N ILE A 841 -39.27 -20.79 7.51
CA ILE A 841 -39.69 -19.79 8.49
C ILE A 841 -40.37 -20.51 9.65
N GLY A 842 -39.97 -20.18 10.87
CA GLY A 842 -40.46 -20.83 12.07
C GLY A 842 -40.05 -20.10 13.34
N ARG A 843 -40.10 -20.82 14.47
CA ARG A 843 -39.82 -20.29 15.81
C ARG A 843 -39.14 -21.34 16.68
N ASN A 844 -38.58 -20.88 17.80
CA ASN A 844 -37.91 -21.69 18.81
C ASN A 844 -36.72 -22.48 18.23
N PHE A 845 -35.93 -21.82 17.38
CA PHE A 845 -34.72 -22.41 16.83
C PHE A 845 -33.56 -22.29 17.83
N ILE A 846 -32.77 -23.35 17.95
CA ILE A 846 -31.53 -23.37 18.72
C ILE A 846 -30.35 -23.36 17.74
N ASN A 847 -29.44 -22.41 17.91
CA ASN A 847 -28.23 -22.34 17.09
C ASN A 847 -27.22 -23.40 17.54
N SER A 848 -27.27 -24.58 16.92
CA SER A 848 -26.38 -25.70 17.25
C SER A 848 -26.05 -26.52 16.01
N GLU A 849 -25.01 -27.36 16.12
CA GLU A 849 -24.66 -28.32 15.07
C GLU A 849 -25.71 -29.45 14.91
N SER A 850 -26.59 -29.63 15.90
CA SER A 850 -27.69 -30.60 15.88
C SER A 850 -28.97 -30.10 15.18
N LEU A 851 -29.00 -28.83 14.77
CA LEU A 851 -30.13 -28.23 14.07
C LEU A 851 -30.29 -28.89 12.69
N ALA A 852 -31.42 -29.54 12.45
CA ALA A 852 -31.62 -30.41 11.30
C ALA A 852 -32.99 -30.24 10.62
N CYS A 853 -33.01 -30.50 9.32
CA CYS A 853 -34.24 -30.61 8.53
C CYS A 853 -34.43 -32.05 8.07
N GLN A 854 -35.57 -32.65 8.40
CA GLN A 854 -36.00 -33.92 7.83
C GLN A 854 -36.80 -33.64 6.57
N THR A 855 -36.46 -34.35 5.49
CA THR A 855 -37.17 -34.26 4.21
C THR A 855 -37.69 -35.63 3.81
N LYS A 856 -38.92 -35.69 3.31
CA LYS A 856 -39.50 -36.88 2.66
C LYS A 856 -39.82 -36.54 1.22
N ALA A 857 -39.42 -37.38 0.27
CA ALA A 857 -39.72 -37.16 -1.13
C ALA A 857 -41.23 -37.13 -1.39
N LEU A 858 -41.70 -36.15 -2.15
CA LEU A 858 -43.07 -36.09 -2.68
C LEU A 858 -43.13 -36.80 -4.02
N LYS A 859 -44.22 -37.53 -4.25
CA LYS A 859 -44.53 -38.11 -5.56
C LYS A 859 -45.70 -37.38 -6.17
N PHE A 860 -45.65 -37.17 -7.48
CA PHE A 860 -46.71 -36.51 -8.23
C PHE A 860 -47.44 -37.53 -9.10
N THR A 861 -48.76 -37.38 -9.16
CA THR A 861 -49.67 -38.13 -10.03
C THR A 861 -49.49 -37.72 -11.50
N THR A 862 -50.19 -38.38 -12.42
CA THR A 862 -50.14 -38.05 -13.86
C THR A 862 -50.70 -36.67 -14.21
N ASP A 863 -51.60 -36.15 -13.38
CA ASP A 863 -52.14 -34.79 -13.45
C ASP A 863 -51.25 -33.77 -12.73
N HIS A 864 -50.10 -34.20 -12.19
CA HIS A 864 -49.15 -33.38 -11.44
C HIS A 864 -49.75 -32.74 -10.18
N SER A 865 -50.69 -33.45 -9.56
CA SER A 865 -51.11 -33.26 -8.17
C SER A 865 -50.25 -34.10 -7.23
N ILE A 866 -50.19 -33.72 -5.96
CA ILE A 866 -49.41 -34.47 -4.95
C ILE A 866 -50.13 -35.79 -4.63
N ASP A 867 -49.38 -36.90 -4.68
CA ASP A 867 -49.85 -38.24 -4.29
C ASP A 867 -49.82 -38.35 -2.75
N GLU A 868 -50.93 -38.01 -2.08
CA GLU A 868 -51.04 -38.01 -0.61
C GLU A 868 -50.86 -39.42 0.01
N GLU A 869 -51.02 -40.49 -0.76
CA GLU A 869 -50.81 -41.86 -0.28
C GLU A 869 -49.34 -42.29 -0.29
N PHE A 870 -48.48 -41.54 -0.99
CA PHE A 870 -47.05 -41.83 -1.08
C PHE A 870 -46.30 -41.36 0.17
N ASN A 871 -45.73 -42.30 0.91
CA ASN A 871 -44.83 -42.02 2.03
C ASN A 871 -43.38 -42.28 1.61
N GLY A 872 -42.68 -41.23 1.20
CA GLY A 872 -41.27 -41.28 0.83
C GLY A 872 -40.34 -41.62 2.00
N GLU A 873 -39.12 -42.07 1.67
CA GLU A 873 -38.07 -42.29 2.66
C GLU A 873 -37.63 -40.97 3.29
N ALA A 874 -37.49 -40.96 4.61
CA ALA A 874 -37.09 -39.78 5.35
C ALA A 874 -35.56 -39.66 5.35
N THR A 875 -35.05 -38.50 4.96
CA THR A 875 -33.63 -38.16 5.03
C THR A 875 -33.44 -36.95 5.92
N ILE A 876 -32.40 -36.96 6.74
CA ILE A 876 -32.07 -35.87 7.66
C ILE A 876 -30.85 -35.15 7.11
N GLN A 877 -30.96 -33.84 6.95
CA GLN A 877 -29.88 -32.96 6.51
C GLN A 877 -29.60 -31.93 7.61
N SER A 878 -28.36 -31.45 7.66
CA SER A 878 -27.98 -30.31 8.50
C SER A 878 -28.70 -29.04 8.05
N SER A 879 -28.87 -28.10 8.98
CA SER A 879 -29.45 -26.80 8.69
C SER A 879 -28.71 -25.69 9.43
N GLU A 880 -28.81 -24.49 8.89
CA GLU A 880 -28.11 -23.33 9.42
C GLU A 880 -29.11 -22.23 9.81
N LEU A 881 -28.92 -21.64 10.99
CA LEU A 881 -29.74 -20.54 11.49
C LEU A 881 -29.39 -19.24 10.75
N LEU A 882 -30.31 -18.70 9.96
CA LEU A 882 -30.13 -17.43 9.24
C LEU A 882 -30.57 -16.22 10.06
N SER A 883 -31.65 -16.37 10.82
CA SER A 883 -32.14 -15.43 11.83
C SER A 883 -32.96 -16.19 12.87
N PHE A 884 -33.35 -15.52 13.96
CA PHE A 884 -34.18 -16.16 14.99
C PHE A 884 -35.52 -16.73 14.46
N ALA A 885 -35.95 -16.32 13.26
CA ALA A 885 -37.19 -16.74 12.61
C ALA A 885 -36.99 -17.43 11.26
N GLU A 886 -35.74 -17.72 10.84
CA GLU A 886 -35.46 -18.33 9.53
C GLU A 886 -34.26 -19.28 9.55
N LEU A 887 -34.42 -20.47 8.94
CA LEU A 887 -33.39 -21.48 8.72
C LEU A 887 -33.10 -21.66 7.23
N SER A 888 -31.87 -22.06 6.92
CA SER A 888 -31.49 -22.65 5.63
C SER A 888 -31.42 -24.16 5.78
N CYS A 889 -32.32 -24.88 5.11
CA CYS A 889 -32.27 -26.33 5.01
C CYS A 889 -31.52 -26.75 3.74
N ASP A 890 -30.51 -27.61 3.88
CA ASP A 890 -29.96 -28.35 2.74
C ASP A 890 -30.96 -29.42 2.28
N LEU A 891 -31.12 -29.55 0.96
CA LEU A 891 -32.02 -30.54 0.36
C LEU A 891 -31.22 -31.71 -0.23
N PRO A 892 -31.79 -32.93 -0.27
CA PRO A 892 -31.23 -34.06 -1.01
C PRO A 892 -31.14 -33.78 -2.53
N ASP A 893 -30.67 -34.77 -3.29
CA ASP A 893 -30.64 -34.70 -4.76
C ASP A 893 -32.00 -34.27 -5.33
N VAL A 894 -32.00 -33.17 -6.09
CA VAL A 894 -33.21 -32.51 -6.58
C VAL A 894 -34.01 -33.48 -7.45
N PRO A 895 -35.30 -33.74 -7.16
CA PRO A 895 -36.08 -34.82 -7.77
C PRO A 895 -36.63 -34.47 -9.16
N VAL A 896 -36.05 -33.48 -9.85
CA VAL A 896 -36.48 -32.99 -11.17
C VAL A 896 -35.35 -33.20 -12.18
N ASP A 897 -35.68 -33.83 -13.31
CA ASP A 897 -34.74 -34.09 -14.40
C ASP A 897 -35.16 -33.35 -15.66
N ILE A 898 -34.35 -32.36 -16.03
CA ILE A 898 -34.52 -31.52 -17.22
C ILE A 898 -33.59 -31.90 -18.38
N VAL A 899 -32.71 -32.90 -18.22
CA VAL A 899 -31.74 -33.30 -19.25
C VAL A 899 -32.35 -34.39 -20.11
N PHE A 900 -32.67 -34.06 -21.37
CA PHE A 900 -33.39 -34.99 -22.25
C PHE A 900 -32.68 -36.35 -22.42
N SER A 901 -33.44 -37.41 -22.20
CA SER A 901 -33.10 -38.79 -22.52
C SER A 901 -34.16 -39.42 -23.43
N SER A 902 -33.71 -40.16 -24.44
CA SER A 902 -34.59 -40.94 -25.32
C SER A 902 -35.03 -42.27 -24.69
N THR A 903 -34.37 -42.71 -23.61
CA THR A 903 -34.60 -44.02 -22.98
C THR A 903 -35.25 -43.93 -21.60
N GLN A 904 -34.99 -42.85 -20.85
CA GLN A 904 -35.55 -42.62 -19.52
C GLN A 904 -36.61 -41.52 -19.59
N LYS A 905 -37.70 -41.64 -18.82
CA LYS A 905 -38.73 -40.60 -18.75
C LYS A 905 -38.22 -39.45 -17.90
N GLY A 906 -38.41 -38.22 -18.36
CA GLY A 906 -38.12 -37.02 -17.59
C GLY A 906 -39.04 -36.86 -16.38
N ILE A 907 -38.62 -36.06 -15.42
CA ILE A 907 -39.41 -35.73 -14.22
C ILE A 907 -39.53 -34.20 -14.15
N PRO A 908 -40.62 -33.61 -14.65
CA PRO A 908 -40.75 -32.16 -14.78
C PRO A 908 -41.13 -31.46 -13.47
N VAL A 909 -41.58 -32.23 -12.47
CA VAL A 909 -41.94 -31.76 -11.13
C VAL A 909 -41.61 -32.83 -10.09
N GLY A 910 -41.14 -32.39 -8.94
CA GLY A 910 -40.84 -33.21 -7.78
C GLY A 910 -40.82 -32.33 -6.53
N GLY A 911 -40.51 -32.89 -5.37
CA GLY A 911 -40.44 -32.06 -4.17
C GLY A 911 -40.18 -32.83 -2.89
N PHE A 912 -40.28 -32.11 -1.78
CA PHE A 912 -40.05 -32.63 -0.44
C PHE A 912 -41.11 -32.11 0.53
N ASP A 913 -41.49 -32.97 1.47
CA ASP A 913 -42.17 -32.57 2.69
C ASP A 913 -41.14 -32.37 3.80
N ILE A 914 -41.16 -31.21 4.46
CA ILE A 914 -40.08 -30.75 5.36
C ILE A 914 -40.57 -30.66 6.80
N ARG A 915 -39.78 -31.22 7.73
CA ARG A 915 -39.92 -31.06 9.20
C ARG A 915 -38.62 -30.59 9.82
N LEU A 916 -38.68 -29.95 10.98
CA LEU A 916 -37.53 -29.31 11.63
C LEU A 916 -37.22 -29.92 12.99
N SER A 917 -35.95 -29.99 13.38
CA SER A 917 -35.53 -30.44 14.72
C SER A 917 -34.34 -29.63 15.25
N ASN A 918 -34.35 -29.32 16.54
CA ASN A 918 -33.23 -28.66 17.23
C ASN A 918 -32.13 -29.65 17.68
N ASN A 919 -32.48 -30.92 17.90
CA ASN A 919 -31.59 -31.96 18.43
C ASN A 919 -31.35 -33.11 17.44
N GLY A 920 -31.98 -33.08 16.26
CA GLY A 920 -31.90 -34.13 15.24
C GLY A 920 -32.83 -35.32 15.49
N GLU A 921 -33.57 -35.33 16.59
CA GLU A 921 -34.44 -36.43 17.02
C GLU A 921 -35.92 -36.01 17.11
N ASN A 922 -36.20 -34.93 17.82
CA ASN A 922 -37.56 -34.41 18.03
C ASN A 922 -37.92 -33.45 16.90
N PHE A 923 -38.77 -33.91 15.98
CA PHE A 923 -39.17 -33.13 14.81
C PHE A 923 -40.51 -32.41 15.02
N SER A 924 -40.64 -31.23 14.43
CA SER A 924 -41.86 -30.41 14.41
C SER A 924 -43.10 -31.25 14.06
N ASN A 925 -44.20 -31.05 14.78
CA ASN A 925 -45.44 -31.80 14.49
C ASN A 925 -45.99 -31.46 13.11
N GLU A 926 -45.88 -30.19 12.72
CA GLU A 926 -46.26 -29.70 11.41
C GLU A 926 -45.16 -30.00 10.36
N SER A 927 -45.60 -30.16 9.11
CA SER A 927 -44.76 -30.35 7.94
C SER A 927 -45.12 -29.33 6.86
N SER A 928 -44.20 -29.04 5.93
CA SER A 928 -44.45 -28.07 4.87
C SER A 928 -43.86 -28.53 3.54
N GLN A 929 -44.66 -28.42 2.49
CA GLN A 929 -44.34 -28.89 1.14
C GLN A 929 -43.47 -27.90 0.38
N PHE A 930 -42.39 -28.40 -0.22
CA PHE A 930 -41.50 -27.71 -1.14
C PHE A 930 -41.50 -28.41 -2.49
N VAL A 931 -41.97 -27.72 -3.53
CA VAL A 931 -42.13 -28.25 -4.89
C VAL A 931 -41.11 -27.62 -5.82
N VAL A 932 -40.35 -28.47 -6.49
CA VAL A 932 -39.42 -28.11 -7.56
C VAL A 932 -40.08 -28.42 -8.89
N TYR A 933 -40.04 -27.49 -9.83
CA TYR A 933 -40.68 -27.66 -11.14
C TYR A 933 -39.90 -26.97 -12.26
N ASP A 934 -40.12 -27.42 -13.50
CA ASP A 934 -39.63 -26.75 -14.70
C ASP A 934 -40.64 -25.73 -15.20
N SER A 935 -40.43 -24.44 -14.90
CA SER A 935 -41.36 -23.38 -15.31
C SER A 935 -41.45 -23.19 -16.83
N LYS A 936 -40.56 -23.81 -17.61
CA LYS A 936 -40.60 -23.75 -19.07
C LYS A 936 -41.92 -24.29 -19.64
N CYS A 937 -42.52 -25.26 -18.96
CA CYS A 937 -43.69 -26.01 -19.40
C CYS A 937 -44.79 -26.11 -18.34
N LEU A 938 -44.46 -25.94 -17.06
CA LEU A 938 -45.40 -26.07 -15.96
C LEU A 938 -45.71 -24.71 -15.34
N GLN A 939 -46.94 -24.58 -14.86
CA GLN A 939 -47.38 -23.52 -13.97
C GLN A 939 -47.94 -24.16 -12.70
N CYS A 940 -47.34 -23.86 -11.56
CA CYS A 940 -47.73 -24.43 -10.27
C CYS A 940 -48.50 -23.42 -9.41
N ASN A 941 -49.52 -23.91 -8.70
CA ASN A 941 -50.30 -23.11 -7.78
C ASN A 941 -49.57 -22.97 -6.44
N ALA A 942 -49.34 -21.74 -6.00
CA ALA A 942 -48.62 -21.45 -4.76
C ALA A 942 -49.35 -21.92 -3.49
N THR A 943 -50.67 -22.09 -3.54
CA THR A 943 -51.49 -22.55 -2.42
C THR A 943 -51.63 -24.06 -2.42
N THR A 944 -52.17 -24.65 -3.50
CA THR A 944 -52.47 -26.10 -3.55
C THR A 944 -51.24 -26.95 -3.86
N LYS A 945 -50.16 -26.35 -4.36
CA LYS A 945 -48.92 -27.02 -4.80
C LYS A 945 -49.06 -27.92 -6.03
N ASP A 946 -50.25 -27.99 -6.61
CA ASP A 946 -50.48 -28.69 -7.88
C ASP A 946 -49.89 -27.92 -9.05
N CYS A 947 -49.40 -28.65 -10.04
CA CYS A 947 -48.84 -28.09 -11.27
C CYS A 947 -49.69 -28.47 -12.49
N GLN A 948 -49.73 -27.58 -13.48
CA GLN A 948 -50.42 -27.83 -14.74
C GLN A 948 -49.53 -27.49 -15.92
N TRP A 949 -49.69 -28.23 -17.02
CA TRP A 949 -49.02 -27.92 -18.28
C TRP A 949 -49.52 -26.60 -18.84
N LYS A 950 -48.59 -25.77 -19.31
CA LYS A 950 -48.90 -24.58 -20.09
C LYS A 950 -49.41 -24.98 -21.46
N GLU A 951 -50.40 -24.25 -21.95
CA GLU A 951 -51.02 -24.50 -23.26
C GLU A 951 -50.04 -24.36 -24.42
N ASP A 952 -48.99 -23.55 -24.28
CA ASP A 952 -47.98 -23.30 -25.29
C ASP A 952 -46.73 -24.19 -25.18
N SER A 953 -46.79 -25.25 -24.36
CA SER A 953 -45.69 -26.18 -24.14
C SER A 953 -45.86 -27.52 -24.87
N CYS A 954 -44.74 -28.21 -25.05
CA CYS A 954 -44.69 -29.53 -25.66
C CYS A 954 -43.94 -30.55 -24.81
N ARG A 955 -44.29 -31.82 -25.00
CA ARG A 955 -43.74 -32.95 -24.26
C ARG A 955 -43.14 -34.01 -25.17
N VAL A 956 -41.91 -34.44 -24.86
CA VAL A 956 -41.29 -35.62 -25.48
C VAL A 956 -40.72 -36.48 -24.38
N ASN A 957 -41.21 -37.72 -24.25
CA ASN A 957 -40.77 -38.66 -23.21
C ASN A 957 -40.82 -38.06 -21.78
N ASN A 958 -41.85 -37.27 -21.49
CA ASN A 958 -42.08 -36.53 -20.23
C ASN A 958 -41.07 -35.39 -19.91
N TYR A 959 -40.19 -35.05 -20.84
CA TYR A 959 -39.36 -33.84 -20.76
C TYR A 959 -40.07 -32.62 -21.34
N CYS A 960 -39.73 -31.47 -20.79
CA CYS A 960 -40.35 -30.19 -21.08
C CYS A 960 -39.67 -29.40 -22.20
N PHE A 961 -40.48 -29.00 -23.18
CA PHE A 961 -40.09 -28.12 -24.28
C PHE A 961 -41.06 -26.93 -24.32
N GLY A 962 -40.52 -25.70 -24.29
CA GLY A 962 -41.30 -24.48 -24.42
C GLY A 962 -41.54 -24.11 -25.88
N LYS A 963 -42.49 -23.21 -26.13
CA LYS A 963 -42.76 -22.67 -27.47
C LYS A 963 -41.48 -22.20 -28.16
N GLY A 964 -41.24 -22.65 -29.39
CA GLY A 964 -40.04 -22.30 -30.16
C GLY A 964 -38.83 -23.22 -29.94
N ASP A 965 -38.87 -24.12 -28.96
CA ASP A 965 -37.80 -25.11 -28.78
C ASP A 965 -37.77 -26.13 -29.92
N ALA A 966 -36.57 -26.51 -30.36
CA ALA A 966 -36.40 -27.60 -31.31
C ALA A 966 -36.78 -28.95 -30.68
N HIS A 967 -37.37 -29.84 -31.47
CA HIS A 967 -37.59 -31.21 -31.05
C HIS A 967 -36.23 -31.92 -30.84
N PRO A 968 -36.05 -32.66 -29.74
CA PRO A 968 -34.73 -33.15 -29.32
C PRO A 968 -34.10 -34.18 -30.26
N LEU A 969 -34.93 -34.86 -31.08
CA LEU A 969 -34.48 -35.85 -32.07
C LEU A 969 -34.67 -35.37 -33.52
N ASP A 970 -35.30 -34.21 -33.74
CA ASP A 970 -35.67 -33.73 -35.07
C ASP A 970 -35.65 -32.19 -35.09
N TRP A 971 -34.48 -31.60 -35.36
CA TRP A 971 -34.30 -30.16 -35.29
C TRP A 971 -35.22 -29.37 -36.25
N CYS A 972 -35.71 -30.02 -37.31
CA CYS A 972 -36.63 -29.45 -38.29
C CYS A 972 -38.04 -29.26 -37.75
N LYS A 973 -38.31 -29.74 -36.54
CA LYS A 973 -39.56 -29.48 -35.83
C LYS A 973 -39.33 -28.58 -34.63
N VAL A 974 -40.31 -27.74 -34.37
CA VAL A 974 -40.34 -26.77 -33.30
C VAL A 974 -41.62 -26.92 -32.50
N CYS A 975 -41.56 -26.73 -31.19
CA CYS A 975 -42.75 -26.75 -30.34
C CYS A 975 -43.67 -25.57 -30.70
N SER A 976 -44.90 -25.85 -31.14
CA SER A 976 -45.90 -24.82 -31.48
C SER A 976 -46.94 -24.59 -30.38
N GLY A 977 -47.05 -25.51 -29.41
CA GLY A 977 -48.04 -25.52 -28.33
C GLY A 977 -48.89 -26.80 -28.35
N GLU A 978 -49.72 -27.00 -27.33
CA GLU A 978 -50.66 -28.12 -27.19
C GLU A 978 -50.04 -29.53 -27.35
N ASN A 979 -48.76 -29.71 -26.98
CA ASN A 979 -47.99 -30.94 -27.25
C ASN A 979 -47.74 -31.26 -28.74
N ALA A 980 -47.89 -30.29 -29.63
CA ALA A 980 -47.63 -30.42 -31.05
C ALA A 980 -46.26 -29.85 -31.44
N PHE A 981 -45.54 -30.62 -32.28
CA PHE A 981 -44.31 -30.19 -32.91
C PHE A 981 -44.57 -29.94 -34.40
N GLU A 982 -44.42 -28.69 -34.82
CA GLU A 982 -44.63 -28.25 -36.20
C GLU A 982 -43.30 -28.08 -36.94
N PRO A 983 -43.30 -28.12 -38.28
CA PRO A 983 -42.14 -27.75 -39.07
C PRO A 983 -41.64 -26.34 -38.71
N ARG A 984 -40.33 -26.21 -38.54
CA ARG A 984 -39.66 -24.93 -38.27
C ARG A 984 -39.76 -24.01 -39.50
N TYR A 985 -40.27 -22.78 -39.33
CA TYR A 985 -40.44 -21.81 -40.43
C TYR A 985 -39.18 -20.96 -40.71
N ASP A 986 -38.25 -20.91 -39.76
CA ASP A 986 -37.00 -20.14 -39.81
C ASP A 986 -35.80 -20.93 -40.37
N ASN A 987 -36.00 -22.10 -40.96
CA ASN A 987 -34.93 -22.85 -41.64
C ASN A 987 -34.59 -22.22 -43.00
N LEU A 988 -33.39 -21.66 -43.15
CA LEU A 988 -32.91 -21.07 -44.40
C LEU A 988 -32.27 -22.12 -45.31
N ALA A 989 -32.41 -21.95 -46.62
CA ALA A 989 -31.74 -22.84 -47.58
C ALA A 989 -30.22 -22.61 -47.57
N PRO A 990 -29.40 -23.63 -47.86
CA PRO A 990 -27.95 -23.49 -47.99
C PRO A 990 -27.55 -22.38 -48.97
N VAL A 991 -26.48 -21.64 -48.69
CA VAL A 991 -26.04 -20.50 -49.50
C VAL A 991 -24.72 -20.80 -50.20
N PHE A 992 -24.71 -20.71 -51.53
CA PHE A 992 -23.50 -20.85 -52.34
C PHE A 992 -22.70 -19.55 -52.37
N ARG A 993 -21.38 -19.68 -52.44
CA ARG A 993 -20.49 -18.56 -52.74
C ARG A 993 -20.21 -18.48 -54.24
N PRO A 994 -20.18 -17.28 -54.83
CA PRO A 994 -19.84 -17.10 -56.23
C PRO A 994 -18.40 -17.54 -56.51
N THR A 995 -18.19 -18.19 -57.66
CA THR A 995 -16.87 -18.65 -58.12
C THR A 995 -16.67 -18.33 -59.59
N GLU A 996 -15.44 -17.98 -59.96
CA GLU A 996 -15.03 -17.86 -61.37
C GLU A 996 -14.98 -19.25 -62.06
N PRO A 997 -14.97 -19.31 -63.40
CA PRO A 997 -14.84 -20.56 -64.14
C PRO A 997 -13.61 -21.39 -63.71
N ILE A 998 -13.83 -22.69 -63.53
CA ILE A 998 -12.86 -23.62 -62.99
C ILE A 998 -12.10 -24.30 -64.14
N LYS A 999 -10.83 -23.94 -64.32
CA LYS A 999 -9.97 -24.60 -65.32
C LYS A 999 -9.51 -25.98 -64.81
N VAL A 1000 -9.74 -27.02 -65.61
CA VAL A 1000 -9.36 -28.41 -65.33
C VAL A 1000 -8.53 -28.99 -66.48
N PHE A 1001 -7.66 -29.94 -66.18
CA PHE A 1001 -6.69 -30.46 -67.16
C PHE A 1001 -7.15 -31.79 -67.75
N LYS A 1002 -7.07 -31.91 -69.08
CA LYS A 1002 -7.35 -33.17 -69.81
C LYS A 1002 -6.52 -34.33 -69.25
N ASP A 1003 -7.17 -35.48 -69.05
CA ASP A 1003 -6.59 -36.74 -68.57
C ASP A 1003 -6.03 -36.74 -67.13
N GLN A 1004 -6.23 -35.67 -66.36
CA GLN A 1004 -5.89 -35.62 -64.93
C GLN A 1004 -7.15 -35.63 -64.07
N GLU A 1005 -7.14 -36.36 -62.96
CA GLU A 1005 -8.25 -36.36 -62.01
C GLU A 1005 -8.28 -35.02 -61.26
N MET A 1006 -9.43 -34.35 -61.28
CA MET A 1006 -9.67 -33.15 -60.50
C MET A 1006 -10.45 -33.47 -59.22
N SER A 1007 -10.23 -32.67 -58.18
CA SER A 1007 -11.04 -32.64 -56.96
C SER A 1007 -11.39 -31.19 -56.60
N PHE A 1008 -12.67 -30.87 -56.41
CA PHE A 1008 -13.16 -29.51 -56.15
C PHE A 1008 -14.22 -29.53 -55.05
N VAL A 1009 -14.00 -28.76 -53.98
CA VAL A 1009 -14.96 -28.63 -52.88
C VAL A 1009 -15.97 -27.54 -53.21
N ILE A 1010 -17.25 -27.87 -53.17
CA ILE A 1010 -18.33 -26.94 -53.45
C ILE A 1010 -18.41 -25.90 -52.32
N PRO A 1011 -18.22 -24.59 -52.60
CA PRO A 1011 -18.23 -23.56 -51.57
C PRO A 1011 -19.67 -23.18 -51.20
N VAL A 1012 -20.29 -23.97 -50.34
CA VAL A 1012 -21.65 -23.78 -49.80
C VAL A 1012 -21.62 -23.78 -48.27
N PHE A 1013 -22.49 -23.02 -47.62
CA PHE A 1013 -22.68 -23.09 -46.17
C PHE A 1013 -24.16 -23.04 -45.81
N ASP A 1014 -24.51 -23.72 -44.73
CA ASP A 1014 -25.83 -23.67 -44.11
C ASP A 1014 -25.84 -22.54 -43.07
N PRO A 1015 -26.75 -21.55 -43.13
CA PRO A 1015 -26.82 -20.47 -42.15
C PRO A 1015 -26.95 -20.95 -40.70
N GLU A 1016 -27.53 -22.14 -40.50
CA GLU A 1016 -27.79 -22.79 -39.21
C GLU A 1016 -26.75 -23.87 -38.84
N GLN A 1017 -25.69 -23.98 -39.66
CA GLN A 1017 -24.56 -24.92 -39.48
C GLN A 1017 -24.97 -26.39 -39.35
N LYS A 1018 -26.01 -26.80 -40.08
CA LYS A 1018 -26.45 -28.20 -40.15
C LYS A 1018 -25.75 -28.96 -41.27
N ARG A 1019 -25.91 -30.28 -41.24
CA ARG A 1019 -25.33 -31.17 -42.27
C ARG A 1019 -26.10 -31.00 -43.59
N MET A 1020 -25.39 -31.10 -44.72
CA MET A 1020 -25.96 -30.92 -46.05
C MET A 1020 -25.76 -32.17 -46.90
N LYS A 1021 -26.67 -32.39 -47.86
CA LYS A 1021 -26.61 -33.43 -48.89
C LYS A 1021 -26.33 -32.77 -50.24
N TYR A 1022 -25.40 -33.34 -51.00
CA TYR A 1022 -24.94 -32.80 -52.28
C TYR A 1022 -25.35 -33.75 -53.42
N GLU A 1023 -25.91 -33.22 -54.49
CA GLU A 1023 -26.36 -34.00 -55.65
C GLU A 1023 -25.98 -33.31 -56.97
N LEU A 1024 -25.50 -34.10 -57.93
CA LEU A 1024 -25.36 -33.69 -59.32
C LEU A 1024 -26.70 -33.87 -60.03
N ILE A 1025 -27.21 -32.81 -60.69
CA ILE A 1025 -28.53 -32.83 -61.33
C ILE A 1025 -28.44 -32.63 -62.85
N GLU A 1026 -29.38 -33.21 -63.60
CA GLU A 1026 -29.46 -33.13 -65.08
C GLU A 1026 -30.72 -32.38 -65.57
N PRO A 1027 -30.74 -31.77 -66.79
CA PRO A 1027 -29.63 -31.54 -67.70
C PRO A 1027 -29.08 -30.09 -67.67
N PRO A 1028 -27.81 -29.90 -68.09
CA PRO A 1028 -26.98 -30.88 -68.80
C PRO A 1028 -26.54 -32.05 -67.91
N SER A 1029 -26.68 -33.28 -68.42
CA SER A 1029 -26.20 -34.49 -67.73
C SER A 1029 -24.73 -34.30 -67.37
N PRO A 1030 -24.30 -34.60 -66.13
CA PRO A 1030 -22.93 -34.41 -65.72
C PRO A 1030 -22.01 -35.17 -66.69
N PRO A 1031 -20.82 -34.63 -66.98
CA PRO A 1031 -19.86 -35.28 -67.85
C PRO A 1031 -19.61 -36.73 -67.39
N LEU A 1032 -19.46 -37.66 -68.34
CA LEU A 1032 -19.23 -39.07 -68.04
C LEU A 1032 -18.04 -39.22 -67.08
N GLY A 1033 -18.27 -39.86 -65.92
CA GLY A 1033 -17.25 -40.08 -64.88
C GLY A 1033 -17.10 -38.93 -63.86
N MET A 1034 -18.00 -37.95 -63.83
CA MET A 1034 -18.06 -36.94 -62.76
C MET A 1034 -18.93 -37.42 -61.60
N GLU A 1035 -18.40 -37.38 -60.39
CA GLU A 1035 -19.09 -37.81 -59.16
C GLU A 1035 -18.97 -36.74 -58.06
N ILE A 1036 -19.96 -36.67 -57.16
CA ILE A 1036 -19.90 -35.80 -55.98
C ILE A 1036 -20.03 -36.64 -54.72
N SER A 1037 -19.12 -36.42 -53.77
CA SER A 1037 -19.14 -37.09 -52.48
C SER A 1037 -20.16 -36.46 -51.51
N ASN A 1038 -20.51 -37.21 -50.46
CA ASN A 1038 -21.36 -36.72 -49.37
C ASN A 1038 -20.77 -35.50 -48.62
N GLY A 1039 -19.47 -35.24 -48.75
CA GLY A 1039 -18.79 -34.08 -48.18
C GLY A 1039 -18.78 -32.85 -49.08
N GLY A 1040 -19.44 -32.90 -50.25
CA GLY A 1040 -19.44 -31.80 -51.21
C GLY A 1040 -18.15 -31.69 -52.03
N VAL A 1041 -17.39 -32.78 -52.16
CA VAL A 1041 -16.21 -32.83 -53.03
C VAL A 1041 -16.58 -33.47 -54.35
N LEU A 1042 -16.46 -32.71 -55.42
CA LEU A 1042 -16.66 -33.13 -56.80
C LEU A 1042 -15.35 -33.74 -57.34
N THR A 1043 -15.41 -34.90 -57.99
CA THR A 1043 -14.28 -35.55 -58.64
C THR A 1043 -14.59 -35.86 -60.11
N TRP A 1044 -13.62 -35.63 -61.00
CA TRP A 1044 -13.82 -35.86 -62.43
C TRP A 1044 -12.49 -35.97 -63.19
N THR A 1045 -12.42 -36.84 -64.21
CA THR A 1045 -11.27 -36.90 -65.14
C THR A 1045 -11.74 -36.58 -66.56
N PRO A 1046 -11.55 -35.35 -67.07
CA PRO A 1046 -12.02 -34.96 -68.39
C PRO A 1046 -11.21 -35.63 -69.51
N LYS A 1047 -11.90 -36.17 -70.52
CA LYS A 1047 -11.28 -36.83 -71.69
C LYS A 1047 -11.26 -35.98 -72.97
N GLU A 1048 -12.08 -34.93 -73.02
CA GLU A 1048 -12.26 -34.09 -74.22
C GLU A 1048 -11.67 -32.70 -74.00
N GLU A 1049 -10.97 -32.15 -75.00
CA GLU A 1049 -10.25 -30.86 -74.90
C GLU A 1049 -11.08 -29.68 -75.41
N ASN A 1050 -10.78 -28.47 -74.90
CA ASN A 1050 -11.37 -27.19 -75.34
C ASN A 1050 -12.92 -27.17 -75.28
N LYS A 1051 -13.49 -27.87 -74.30
CA LYS A 1051 -14.92 -27.82 -73.99
C LYS A 1051 -15.14 -27.19 -72.63
N THR A 1052 -16.16 -26.36 -72.55
CA THR A 1052 -16.72 -25.87 -71.30
C THR A 1052 -17.90 -26.74 -70.91
N PHE A 1053 -17.95 -27.14 -69.65
CA PHE A 1053 -19.04 -27.93 -69.06
C PHE A 1053 -19.63 -27.15 -67.90
N THR A 1054 -20.91 -26.84 -67.97
CA THR A 1054 -21.64 -26.27 -66.85
C THR A 1054 -22.29 -27.40 -66.08
N VAL A 1055 -22.00 -27.52 -64.80
CA VAL A 1055 -22.54 -28.57 -63.92
C VAL A 1055 -23.49 -27.93 -62.93
N TRP A 1056 -24.68 -28.52 -62.79
CA TRP A 1056 -25.68 -28.08 -61.84
C TRP A 1056 -25.57 -28.92 -60.58
N ILE A 1057 -25.46 -28.22 -59.44
CA ILE A 1057 -25.33 -28.84 -58.14
C ILE A 1057 -26.50 -28.39 -57.28
N LYS A 1058 -27.21 -29.37 -56.74
CA LYS A 1058 -28.24 -29.18 -55.73
C LYS A 1058 -27.62 -29.49 -54.37
N VAL A 1059 -27.77 -28.57 -53.42
CA VAL A 1059 -27.40 -28.80 -52.03
C VAL A 1059 -28.65 -28.67 -51.18
N THR A 1060 -28.93 -29.70 -50.38
CA THR A 1060 -30.13 -29.80 -49.55
C THR A 1060 -29.72 -29.91 -48.07
N ASP A 1061 -30.31 -29.10 -47.20
CA ASP A 1061 -30.09 -29.22 -45.75
C ASP A 1061 -30.84 -30.42 -45.14
N ILE A 1062 -30.69 -30.63 -43.82
CA ILE A 1062 -31.37 -31.72 -43.09
C ILE A 1062 -32.89 -31.62 -43.07
N CYS A 1063 -33.46 -30.44 -43.36
CA CYS A 1063 -34.89 -30.16 -43.35
C CYS A 1063 -35.53 -30.16 -44.74
N GLY A 1064 -34.73 -30.39 -45.78
CA GLY A 1064 -35.17 -30.51 -47.16
C GLY A 1064 -35.13 -29.21 -47.97
N ASN A 1065 -34.74 -28.07 -47.38
CA ASN A 1065 -34.57 -26.85 -48.18
C ASN A 1065 -33.33 -27.00 -49.04
N SER A 1066 -33.50 -26.70 -50.32
CA SER A 1066 -32.47 -26.91 -51.32
C SER A 1066 -32.14 -25.60 -52.00
N SER A 1067 -30.87 -25.38 -52.25
CA SER A 1067 -30.39 -24.36 -53.17
C SER A 1067 -29.69 -25.01 -54.36
N TYR A 1068 -29.57 -24.23 -55.42
CA TYR A 1068 -28.99 -24.66 -56.69
C TYR A 1068 -27.94 -23.66 -57.11
N SER A 1069 -26.83 -24.15 -57.65
CA SER A 1069 -25.83 -23.32 -58.30
C SER A 1069 -25.22 -24.06 -59.48
N THR A 1070 -24.72 -23.28 -60.43
CA THR A 1070 -24.03 -23.77 -61.62
C THR A 1070 -22.54 -23.46 -61.50
N TYR A 1071 -21.72 -24.46 -61.80
CA TYR A 1071 -20.26 -24.31 -61.86
C TYR A 1071 -19.78 -24.58 -63.28
N ASP A 1072 -19.09 -23.61 -63.86
CA ASP A 1072 -18.50 -23.73 -65.20
C ASP A 1072 -17.09 -24.29 -65.09
N PHE A 1073 -16.85 -25.40 -65.80
CA PHE A 1073 -15.55 -26.05 -65.91
C PHE A 1073 -15.00 -25.88 -67.32
N GLU A 1074 -13.78 -25.38 -67.46
CA GLU A 1074 -13.09 -25.23 -68.74
C GLU A 1074 -11.97 -26.27 -68.84
N VAL A 1075 -12.09 -27.23 -69.78
CA VAL A 1075 -11.05 -28.24 -69.98
C VAL A 1075 -9.95 -27.68 -70.86
N VAL A 1076 -8.76 -27.53 -70.28
CA VAL A 1076 -7.55 -27.05 -70.96
C VAL A 1076 -6.50 -28.16 -71.04
N ASN A 1077 -5.65 -28.11 -72.06
CA ASN A 1077 -4.50 -29.02 -72.12
C ASN A 1077 -3.46 -28.59 -71.08
N CYS A 1078 -2.90 -29.58 -70.37
CA CYS A 1078 -1.85 -29.34 -69.40
C CYS A 1078 -0.55 -28.92 -70.13
N PRO A 1079 -0.06 -27.67 -69.98
CA PRO A 1079 1.18 -27.23 -70.64
C PRO A 1079 2.42 -28.02 -70.20
N CYS A 1080 2.34 -28.76 -69.10
CA CYS A 1080 3.44 -29.54 -68.55
C CYS A 1080 3.68 -30.88 -69.26
N GLN A 1081 2.84 -31.27 -70.23
CA GLN A 1081 2.97 -32.53 -70.97
C GLN A 1081 4.31 -32.66 -71.73
N ALA A 1082 5.01 -31.56 -72.00
CA ALA A 1082 6.34 -31.58 -72.60
C ALA A 1082 7.45 -32.13 -71.66
N PHE A 1083 7.17 -32.29 -70.36
CA PHE A 1083 8.16 -32.66 -69.33
C PHE A 1083 7.93 -34.07 -68.75
N ASN A 1084 8.12 -35.12 -69.56
CA ASN A 1084 8.20 -36.53 -69.14
C ASN A 1084 7.21 -36.97 -68.03
N GLY A 1085 5.90 -36.79 -68.25
CA GLY A 1085 4.88 -37.28 -67.33
C GLY A 1085 4.60 -36.38 -66.11
N ALA A 1086 5.01 -35.11 -66.13
CA ALA A 1086 4.62 -34.13 -65.11
C ALA A 1086 3.13 -33.76 -65.17
N GLU A 1087 2.48 -33.67 -64.01
CA GLU A 1087 1.08 -33.26 -63.87
C GLU A 1087 0.93 -31.75 -63.62
N CYS A 1088 -0.23 -31.17 -63.96
CA CYS A 1088 -0.51 -29.75 -63.76
C CYS A 1088 -1.30 -29.52 -62.47
N GLN A 1089 -0.82 -28.63 -61.61
CA GLN A 1089 -1.54 -28.21 -60.41
C GLN A 1089 -1.88 -26.72 -60.49
N ARG A 1090 -3.09 -26.34 -60.04
CA ARG A 1090 -3.54 -24.94 -59.97
C ARG A 1090 -3.19 -24.37 -58.60
N GLY A 1091 -2.45 -23.25 -58.58
CA GLY A 1091 -2.20 -22.46 -57.38
C GLY A 1091 -3.30 -21.43 -57.11
N ASP A 1092 -3.34 -20.91 -55.88
CA ASP A 1092 -4.41 -20.02 -55.35
C ASP A 1092 -4.66 -18.74 -56.18
N ASN A 1093 -3.68 -18.28 -56.98
CA ASN A 1093 -3.80 -17.11 -57.85
C ASN A 1093 -4.04 -17.46 -59.34
N GLY A 1094 -4.48 -18.68 -59.65
CA GLY A 1094 -4.72 -19.12 -61.03
C GLY A 1094 -3.45 -19.44 -61.83
N THR A 1095 -2.28 -19.48 -61.17
CA THR A 1095 -1.02 -19.94 -61.77
C THR A 1095 -1.01 -21.46 -61.91
N ILE A 1096 -0.48 -21.96 -63.02
CA ILE A 1096 -0.36 -23.41 -63.30
C ILE A 1096 1.09 -23.82 -63.02
N SER A 1097 1.30 -24.76 -62.11
CA SER A 1097 2.62 -25.34 -61.79
C SER A 1097 2.73 -26.79 -62.24
N CYS A 1098 3.89 -27.17 -62.79
CA CYS A 1098 4.19 -28.55 -63.19
C CYS A 1098 4.81 -29.33 -62.05
N VAL A 1099 4.30 -30.53 -61.74
CA VAL A 1099 4.83 -31.42 -60.70
C VAL A 1099 5.27 -32.74 -61.33
N CYS A 1100 6.55 -33.09 -61.20
CA CYS A 1100 7.10 -34.36 -61.72
C CYS A 1100 6.88 -35.50 -60.73
N LEU A 1101 6.37 -36.64 -61.20
CA LEU A 1101 6.26 -37.88 -60.44
C LEU A 1101 7.52 -38.75 -60.70
N LEU A 1102 8.61 -38.50 -59.97
CA LEU A 1102 9.74 -39.42 -59.88
C LEU A 1102 10.01 -39.77 -58.41
N ASP A 1103 9.71 -41.01 -58.06
CA ASP A 1103 10.13 -41.65 -56.81
C ASP A 1103 11.66 -41.80 -56.77
N VAL A 1104 12.30 -41.21 -55.76
CA VAL A 1104 13.64 -41.60 -55.31
C VAL A 1104 13.52 -42.07 -53.86
N PRO A 1105 13.97 -43.29 -53.52
CA PRO A 1105 13.92 -43.81 -52.16
C PRO A 1105 15.18 -43.39 -51.39
N GLU A 1106 15.06 -42.76 -50.23
CA GLU A 1106 16.18 -42.67 -49.29
C GLU A 1106 15.74 -42.65 -47.83
N LYS A 1107 16.16 -43.70 -47.10
CA LYS A 1107 16.46 -43.62 -45.68
C LYS A 1107 17.60 -42.61 -45.50
N ILE A 1108 17.41 -41.59 -44.66
CA ILE A 1108 18.31 -41.08 -43.59
C ILE A 1108 17.64 -39.83 -42.96
N VAL A 1109 17.49 -39.88 -41.64
CA VAL A 1109 17.06 -38.83 -40.67
C VAL A 1109 18.26 -37.87 -40.39
N PRO A 1110 18.26 -36.73 -39.64
CA PRO A 1110 17.24 -35.76 -39.12
C PRO A 1110 17.60 -34.27 -39.44
N LEU A 1111 16.74 -33.30 -39.05
CA LEU A 1111 17.04 -32.16 -38.12
C LEU A 1111 16.19 -30.89 -38.36
N ALA A 1112 15.71 -30.39 -37.22
CA ALA A 1112 15.62 -28.97 -36.83
C ALA A 1112 14.40 -28.10 -37.24
N LYS A 1113 13.78 -27.59 -36.15
CA LYS A 1113 13.36 -26.20 -35.91
C LYS A 1113 12.07 -25.75 -36.61
N SER A 1114 10.99 -25.61 -35.82
CA SER A 1114 10.56 -24.36 -35.18
C SER A 1114 10.10 -23.30 -36.17
N VAL A 1115 8.84 -22.89 -36.08
CA VAL A 1115 8.40 -21.48 -35.96
C VAL A 1115 6.86 -21.43 -36.02
N ASN A 1116 6.31 -20.71 -35.05
CA ASN A 1116 5.01 -20.05 -34.95
C ASN A 1116 4.02 -20.15 -36.12
N LYS A 1117 2.77 -20.47 -35.78
CA LYS A 1117 1.58 -19.81 -36.34
C LYS A 1117 0.63 -19.37 -35.21
N LYS A 1118 0.92 -18.19 -34.65
CA LYS A 1118 -0.11 -17.24 -34.22
C LYS A 1118 -0.51 -16.43 -35.46
N HIS A 1119 -1.78 -16.04 -35.50
CA HIS A 1119 -2.50 -15.26 -36.52
C HIS A 1119 -3.00 -16.04 -37.75
N LEU A 1120 -4.29 -16.42 -37.69
CA LEU A 1120 -5.34 -15.75 -38.46
C LEU A 1120 -6.71 -16.16 -37.88
N GLN A 1121 -7.41 -15.13 -37.36
CA GLN A 1121 -8.80 -15.02 -36.89
C GLN A 1121 -9.35 -16.05 -35.90
#